data_AF-F5HL54-F1
#
_entry.id   AF-F5HL54-F1
#
_cell.length_a   1.000
_cell.length_b   1.000
_cell.length_c   1.000
_cell.angle_alpha   90.00
_cell.angle_beta   90.00
_cell.angle_gamma   90.00
#
_symmetry.space_group_name_H-M   'P 1'
#
loop_
_entity.id
_entity.type
_entity.pdbx_description
1 polymer ?
#
loop_
_entity_poly.entity_id
_entity_poly.type
_entity_poly.pdbx_seq_one_letter_code
_entity_poly.pdbx_strand_id
1 'polypeptide(L)'
;MIAKLLLLTLVGLCTAYQYSYEYEFPSSRPFNKTGFEFGAWEPNKEYVYNVTTKTMTALPDLEDYWTGIVTHGYLVIRPKDHNYVVAYIDRPTYAAFNEYLPRGYRTELSRFNLKWQPMPFSSKPFGIYYNKGAVKGFYVEKTVPNHEVNMLKGWVSQLQLDTQGAYVIKSEFNQFPENNTLTGVYKTMEPSVTGECETLYDVNPVPEFHFQSHKEWVPQPQWLEEDQHVFHVVKSRNFDHCEQRMGFHFGFSGFSDFKPNTNQMGNIMTKSEVTQMYLTGNWYNYTIQSVSTVNKVVVSPSLVNSQKAMVYAQVNMTLNEITPYDKYPEGPADDRQVFVDLVYSYNMAHDKNNFVRPANETDDSSSSSSSSSSDSDSDSSSSSDSSSSSSEEEAENFKISPAEQYKKQAKEVERRGNRNRPCCAVSNKFVNTFDGKTYDYELGNCWHVVLHTVKPDYYFYAQDSHFMNSDYEYNWKNGFGEDEQITILARHGEDNQLFLKAILGQYKQNDYNIDIIPHGHELPMVYINGKPQQIHEKYAVEMYTNDDGGDQPLIRVYALPGNELEISFRDDDIKIVFDGYRARFFADQSYFNNFVGLCGTNNGEGEDDFITPDQCVMRKPEYFAASYALTGMNCSGPAQAYFTEYHQKAQQHCVKPQYYFGNVISEQEAGRQRYNYYYKDFDLSDSSSSESSSSSDESDDSNSSSSEERKPNREHFFEKQQYTEKECPVKYQAQYVEQGDKICFTSRPLPTCASQCKATEKAPKYVDVHCRDATDSVAQLYKQQIRKGVNPDMSNKSVTKTVKFFLPKKCVHVY
;
A
#
# COMPACT_ATOMS: atom_id res chain seq x y z
N MET A 1 -16.67 72.21 29.38
CA MET A 1 -15.66 71.13 29.24
C MET A 1 -16.00 69.90 30.09
N ILE A 2 -16.31 70.05 31.38
CA ILE A 2 -16.64 68.93 32.28
C ILE A 2 -17.83 68.10 31.79
N ALA A 3 -18.88 68.73 31.25
CA ALA A 3 -20.04 68.02 30.69
C ALA A 3 -19.72 67.20 29.42
N LYS A 4 -18.73 67.62 28.61
CA LYS A 4 -18.27 66.84 27.43
C LYS A 4 -17.42 65.64 27.86
N LEU A 5 -16.64 65.78 28.94
CA LEU A 5 -15.85 64.68 29.50
C LEU A 5 -16.76 63.59 30.10
N LEU A 6 -17.81 63.99 30.81
CA LEU A 6 -18.81 63.09 31.40
C LEU A 6 -19.61 62.33 30.33
N LEU A 7 -19.96 62.98 29.22
CA LEU A 7 -20.61 62.35 28.08
C LEU A 7 -19.69 61.36 27.35
N LEU A 8 -18.39 61.66 27.21
CA LEU A 8 -17.42 60.73 26.63
C LEU A 8 -17.16 59.52 27.54
N THR A 9 -17.16 59.69 28.87
CA THR A 9 -17.05 58.56 29.81
C THR A 9 -18.32 57.70 29.85
N LEU A 10 -19.50 58.31 29.73
CA LEU A 10 -20.77 57.58 29.67
C LEU A 10 -20.96 56.85 28.35
N VAL A 11 -20.55 57.44 27.22
CA VAL A 11 -20.53 56.75 25.93
C VAL A 11 -19.49 55.63 25.95
N GLY A 12 -18.29 55.86 26.51
CA GLY A 12 -17.26 54.83 26.67
C GLY A 12 -17.67 53.67 27.58
N LEU A 13 -18.41 53.95 28.66
CA LEU A 13 -18.99 52.93 29.54
C LEU A 13 -20.18 52.21 28.90
N CYS A 14 -21.05 52.90 28.15
CA CYS A 14 -22.15 52.27 27.42
C CYS A 14 -21.65 51.43 26.23
N THR A 15 -20.62 51.84 25.52
CA THR A 15 -20.00 51.01 24.47
C THR A 15 -19.27 49.82 25.09
N ALA A 16 -18.54 50.00 26.21
CA ALA A 16 -17.89 48.89 26.90
C ALA A 16 -18.91 47.89 27.50
N TYR A 17 -20.05 48.36 28.00
CA TYR A 17 -21.15 47.51 28.47
C TYR A 17 -21.95 46.87 27.32
N GLN A 18 -22.06 47.50 26.14
CA GLN A 18 -22.64 46.85 24.95
C GLN A 18 -21.70 45.80 24.36
N TYR A 19 -20.39 46.02 24.35
CA TYR A 19 -19.41 45.02 23.90
C TYR A 19 -19.24 43.85 24.89
N SER A 20 -19.56 44.01 26.18
CA SER A 20 -19.44 42.93 27.16
C SER A 20 -20.61 41.94 27.13
N TYR A 21 -21.74 42.27 26.50
CA TYR A 21 -22.95 41.42 26.43
C TYR A 21 -23.13 40.71 25.08
N GLU A 22 -22.24 40.92 24.12
CA GLU A 22 -22.35 40.32 22.76
C GLU A 22 -21.41 39.12 22.55
N TYR A 23 -20.63 38.73 23.56
CA TYR A 23 -19.70 37.58 23.53
C TYR A 23 -19.86 36.68 24.76
N GLU A 24 -21.09 36.35 25.17
CA GLU A 24 -21.28 35.15 25.98
C GLU A 24 -21.01 33.93 25.09
N PHE A 25 -19.76 33.45 25.12
CA PHE A 25 -19.34 32.24 24.45
C PHE A 25 -20.18 31.06 24.99
N PRO A 26 -20.86 30.28 24.13
CA PRO A 26 -21.81 29.27 24.57
C PRO A 26 -21.14 28.22 25.46
N SER A 27 -21.83 27.80 26.54
CA SER A 27 -21.34 26.79 27.49
C SER A 27 -21.28 25.36 26.94
N SER A 28 -21.84 25.15 25.75
CA SER A 28 -21.91 23.86 25.06
C SER A 28 -21.80 24.08 23.55
N ARG A 29 -21.56 23.00 22.79
CA ARG A 29 -21.46 23.06 21.32
C ARG A 29 -22.74 23.69 20.72
N PRO A 30 -22.66 24.79 19.97
CA PRO A 30 -23.82 25.35 19.28
C PRO A 30 -24.32 24.37 18.21
N PHE A 31 -25.61 24.45 17.87
CA PHE A 31 -26.18 23.62 16.81
C PHE A 31 -25.51 23.97 15.49
N ASN A 32 -24.87 22.98 14.85
CA ASN A 32 -24.05 23.17 13.66
C ASN A 32 -24.90 23.74 12.51
N LYS A 33 -24.76 25.05 12.21
CA LYS A 33 -25.57 25.71 11.16
C LYS A 33 -24.96 25.60 9.77
N THR A 34 -23.64 25.48 9.69
CA THR A 34 -22.88 25.56 8.43
C THR A 34 -22.22 24.25 8.02
N GLY A 35 -22.23 23.24 8.88
CA GLY A 35 -21.49 21.99 8.71
C GLY A 35 -20.12 22.02 9.40
N PHE A 36 -19.42 23.16 9.38
CA PHE A 36 -17.97 23.27 9.70
C PHE A 36 -17.64 23.85 11.09
N GLU A 37 -18.62 23.96 11.98
CA GLU A 37 -18.44 24.58 13.30
C GLU A 37 -17.82 23.61 14.32
N PHE A 38 -16.69 23.99 14.93
CA PHE A 38 -16.15 23.37 16.16
C PHE A 38 -15.79 21.87 16.07
N GLY A 39 -15.50 21.35 14.87
CA GLY A 39 -15.39 19.92 14.59
C GLY A 39 -14.60 19.07 15.60
N ALA A 40 -13.42 19.53 16.02
CA ALA A 40 -12.58 18.85 17.01
C ALA A 40 -12.62 19.47 18.43
N TRP A 41 -13.27 20.63 18.59
CA TRP A 41 -12.97 21.57 19.68
C TRP A 41 -14.22 22.17 20.31
N GLU A 42 -14.35 22.09 21.63
CA GLU A 42 -15.44 22.75 22.34
C GLU A 42 -15.08 24.16 22.80
N PRO A 43 -16.03 25.12 22.74
CA PRO A 43 -15.84 26.44 23.31
C PRO A 43 -15.60 26.38 24.83
N ASN A 44 -14.87 27.36 25.37
CA ASN A 44 -14.57 27.49 26.81
C ASN A 44 -13.86 26.28 27.44
N LYS A 45 -13.09 25.53 26.63
CA LYS A 45 -12.27 24.41 27.09
C LYS A 45 -10.81 24.65 26.75
N GLU A 46 -9.93 24.09 27.56
CA GLU A 46 -8.51 23.96 27.29
C GLU A 46 -8.18 22.47 27.13
N TYR A 47 -7.59 22.14 25.99
CA TYR A 47 -7.14 20.79 25.66
C TYR A 47 -5.63 20.73 25.81
N VAL A 48 -5.13 19.77 26.60
CA VAL A 48 -3.71 19.55 26.79
C VAL A 48 -3.34 18.23 26.14
N TYR A 49 -2.47 18.28 25.14
CA TYR A 49 -1.93 17.09 24.47
C TYR A 49 -0.49 16.84 24.89
N ASN A 50 -0.18 15.59 25.22
CA ASN A 50 1.19 15.12 25.34
C ASN A 50 1.71 14.78 23.94
N VAL A 51 2.77 15.46 23.51
CA VAL A 51 3.42 15.21 22.22
C VAL A 51 4.80 14.62 22.45
N THR A 52 5.02 13.45 21.88
CA THR A 52 6.33 12.80 21.83
C THR A 52 6.73 12.57 20.38
N THR A 53 7.92 13.02 20.01
CA THR A 53 8.46 12.77 18.67
C THR A 53 9.76 12.01 18.79
N LYS A 54 10.02 11.07 17.88
CA LYS A 54 11.30 10.40 17.77
C LYS A 54 11.72 10.39 16.30
N THR A 55 12.93 10.85 16.03
CA THR A 55 13.56 10.74 14.71
C THR A 55 14.90 10.04 14.90
N MET A 56 15.10 8.94 14.21
CA MET A 56 16.28 8.10 14.38
C MET A 56 16.69 7.46 13.06
N THR A 57 17.97 7.17 12.98
CA THR A 57 18.61 6.66 11.78
C THR A 57 19.50 5.49 12.12
N ALA A 58 19.52 4.49 11.26
CA ALA A 58 20.37 3.32 11.41
C ALA A 58 20.67 2.69 10.04
N LEU A 59 21.59 1.73 10.05
CA LEU A 59 21.76 0.73 9.01
C LEU A 59 21.24 -0.61 9.57
N PRO A 60 19.90 -0.81 9.62
CA PRO A 60 19.29 -1.93 10.33
C PRO A 60 19.73 -3.30 9.79
N ASP A 61 20.10 -3.37 8.50
CA ASP A 61 20.60 -4.60 7.86
C ASP A 61 22.00 -5.03 8.36
N LEU A 62 22.74 -4.10 8.98
CA LEU A 62 24.05 -4.35 9.58
C LEU A 62 23.90 -4.70 11.05
N GLU A 63 23.42 -3.74 11.84
CA GLU A 63 23.21 -3.88 13.27
C GLU A 63 22.10 -2.92 13.74
N ASP A 64 21.40 -3.31 14.80
CA ASP A 64 20.36 -2.52 15.46
C ASP A 64 20.94 -1.37 16.34
N TYR A 65 21.99 -0.71 15.89
CA TYR A 65 22.48 0.53 16.49
C TYR A 65 21.76 1.73 15.90
N TRP A 66 21.01 2.43 16.74
CA TRP A 66 20.20 3.57 16.35
C TRP A 66 20.73 4.84 17.01
N THR A 67 20.90 5.88 16.20
CA THR A 67 21.17 7.23 16.68
C THR A 67 20.03 8.14 16.32
N GLY A 68 19.65 9.05 17.22
CA GLY A 68 18.50 9.89 16.99
C GLY A 68 18.25 10.92 18.08
N ILE A 69 17.14 11.62 17.91
CA ILE A 69 16.63 12.63 18.83
C ILE A 69 15.19 12.24 19.18
N VAL A 70 14.88 12.29 20.46
CA VAL A 70 13.52 12.24 20.98
C VAL A 70 13.16 13.60 21.57
N THR A 71 11.94 14.05 21.35
CA THR A 71 11.39 15.26 21.97
C THR A 71 10.12 14.92 22.72
N HIS A 72 9.85 15.67 23.77
CA HIS A 72 8.64 15.57 24.56
C HIS A 72 8.20 16.96 25.01
N GLY A 73 6.91 17.25 24.93
CA GLY A 73 6.34 18.50 25.44
C GLY A 73 4.82 18.44 25.45
N TYR A 74 4.21 19.50 25.97
CA TYR A 74 2.75 19.62 26.02
C TYR A 74 2.28 20.67 25.01
N LEU A 75 1.35 20.29 24.14
CA LEU A 75 0.67 21.20 23.25
C LEU A 75 -0.67 21.59 23.90
N VAL A 76 -0.79 22.85 24.30
CA VAL A 76 -2.00 23.39 24.92
C VAL A 76 -2.80 24.13 23.87
N ILE A 77 -4.09 23.81 23.78
CA ILE A 77 -5.00 24.28 22.73
C ILE A 77 -6.23 24.91 23.36
N ARG A 78 -6.57 26.13 22.94
CA ARG A 78 -7.68 26.96 23.42
C ARG A 78 -8.50 27.47 22.24
N PRO A 79 -9.72 26.96 22.04
CA PRO A 79 -10.58 27.40 20.95
C PRO A 79 -11.02 28.85 21.15
N LYS A 80 -10.78 29.70 20.15
CA LYS A 80 -11.15 31.14 20.17
C LYS A 80 -12.36 31.43 19.30
N ASP A 81 -12.49 30.75 18.17
CA ASP A 81 -13.63 30.82 17.26
C ASP A 81 -13.68 29.53 16.40
N HIS A 82 -14.76 29.31 15.66
CA HIS A 82 -14.97 28.10 14.85
C HIS A 82 -13.86 27.85 13.80
N ASN A 83 -13.20 28.92 13.34
CA ASN A 83 -12.08 28.84 12.37
C ASN A 83 -10.71 29.16 12.99
N TYR A 84 -10.63 29.47 14.29
CA TYR A 84 -9.40 29.98 14.89
C TYR A 84 -9.18 29.43 16.30
N VAL A 85 -8.03 28.79 16.50
CA VAL A 85 -7.68 28.14 17.75
C VAL A 85 -6.32 28.63 18.21
N VAL A 86 -6.21 29.08 19.45
CA VAL A 86 -4.93 29.53 20.02
C VAL A 86 -4.21 28.35 20.64
N ALA A 87 -2.93 28.18 20.35
CA ALA A 87 -2.11 27.13 20.93
C ALA A 87 -0.74 27.66 21.39
N TYR A 88 -0.13 26.98 22.35
CA TYR A 88 1.24 27.22 22.77
C TYR A 88 1.87 25.92 23.27
N ILE A 89 3.20 25.92 23.39
CA ILE A 89 3.96 24.76 23.85
C ILE A 89 4.46 25.00 25.27
N ASP A 90 4.11 24.06 26.15
CA ASP A 90 4.55 24.03 27.54
C ASP A 90 5.65 22.96 27.74
N ARG A 91 6.70 23.38 28.47
CA ARG A 91 7.86 22.56 28.87
C ARG A 91 8.41 21.61 27.78
N PRO A 92 8.81 22.12 26.60
CA PRO A 92 9.40 21.27 25.58
C PRO A 92 10.82 20.83 25.98
N THR A 93 11.09 19.54 25.85
CA THR A 93 12.37 18.90 26.18
C THR A 93 12.81 17.98 25.06
N TYR A 94 14.10 17.74 24.95
CA TYR A 94 14.68 16.80 24.01
C TYR A 94 15.83 16.01 24.63
N ALA A 95 16.09 14.84 24.07
CA ALA A 95 17.25 14.04 24.38
C ALA A 95 17.80 13.42 23.09
N ALA A 96 19.10 13.45 22.93
CA ALA A 96 19.79 12.67 21.90
C ALA A 96 20.15 11.30 22.48
N PHE A 97 20.12 10.27 21.64
CA PHE A 97 20.53 8.92 22.00
C PHE A 97 21.34 8.30 20.86
N ASN A 98 22.24 7.40 21.23
CA ASN A 98 22.98 6.55 20.32
C ASN A 98 23.20 5.22 21.04
N GLU A 99 22.30 4.28 20.79
CA GLU A 99 22.16 3.07 21.61
C GLU A 99 21.79 1.87 20.74
N TYR A 100 22.12 0.68 21.24
CA TYR A 100 21.66 -0.57 20.68
C TYR A 100 20.18 -0.82 21.07
N LEU A 101 19.31 -1.03 20.08
CA LEU A 101 17.86 -1.21 20.28
C LEU A 101 17.43 -2.66 19.91
N PRO A 102 17.21 -3.57 20.87
CA PRO A 102 16.99 -5.00 20.59
C PRO A 102 15.77 -5.37 19.72
N ARG A 103 14.80 -4.44 19.58
CA ARG A 103 13.61 -4.54 18.71
C ARG A 103 13.61 -3.44 17.63
N GLY A 104 14.78 -2.90 17.30
CA GLY A 104 14.96 -1.77 16.39
C GLY A 104 14.07 -0.58 16.78
N TYR A 105 13.41 0.02 15.79
CA TYR A 105 12.53 1.17 15.95
C TYR A 105 11.28 0.93 16.83
N ARG A 106 10.92 -0.33 17.12
CA ARG A 106 9.81 -0.70 18.02
C ARG A 106 10.20 -0.69 19.50
N THR A 107 11.47 -0.45 19.81
CA THR A 107 11.95 -0.41 21.19
C THR A 107 11.40 0.83 21.92
N GLU A 108 10.86 0.64 23.12
CA GLU A 108 10.44 1.74 23.99
C GLU A 108 11.66 2.45 24.59
N LEU A 109 11.87 3.71 24.19
CA LEU A 109 12.99 4.52 24.65
C LEU A 109 12.87 4.96 26.12
N SER A 110 11.68 4.85 26.73
CA SER A 110 11.44 5.15 28.14
C SER A 110 12.24 4.26 29.11
N ARG A 111 12.72 3.11 28.64
CA ARG A 111 13.54 2.18 29.43
C ARG A 111 15.02 2.58 29.51
N PHE A 112 15.44 3.52 28.67
CA PHE A 112 16.82 4.01 28.63
C PHE A 112 16.97 5.28 29.46
N ASN A 113 18.14 5.46 30.08
CA ASN A 113 18.43 6.64 30.88
C ASN A 113 18.84 7.81 29.98
N LEU A 114 17.84 8.44 29.35
CA LEU A 114 18.03 9.56 28.42
C LEU A 114 18.37 10.87 29.16
N LYS A 115 19.32 11.62 28.61
CA LYS A 115 19.72 12.93 29.14
C LYS A 115 18.83 14.03 28.57
N TRP A 116 17.73 14.33 29.26
CA TRP A 116 16.77 15.35 28.86
C TRP A 116 17.31 16.78 29.06
N GLN A 117 17.09 17.63 28.07
CA GLN A 117 17.47 19.04 28.03
C GLN A 117 16.28 19.90 27.59
N PRO A 118 16.10 21.12 28.12
CA PRO A 118 15.07 22.04 27.63
C PRO A 118 15.30 22.42 26.16
N MET A 119 14.24 22.46 25.36
CA MET A 119 14.32 22.97 23.98
C MET A 119 14.32 24.50 23.96
N PRO A 120 15.06 25.15 23.04
CA PRO A 120 15.12 26.60 22.92
C PRO A 120 13.89 27.17 22.19
N PHE A 121 12.69 26.84 22.65
CA PHE A 121 11.45 27.36 22.08
C PHE A 121 11.13 28.74 22.64
N SER A 122 10.53 29.60 21.82
CA SER A 122 10.06 30.92 22.25
C SER A 122 8.87 30.81 23.22
N SER A 123 8.14 29.68 23.20
CA SER A 123 6.90 29.42 23.96
C SER A 123 5.83 30.50 23.77
N LYS A 124 5.92 31.27 22.69
CA LYS A 124 4.92 32.27 22.32
C LYS A 124 3.64 31.58 21.82
N PRO A 125 2.46 32.16 22.09
CA PRO A 125 1.22 31.64 21.53
C PRO A 125 1.18 31.84 20.01
N PHE A 126 0.58 30.88 19.32
CA PHE A 126 0.32 30.90 17.88
C PHE A 126 -1.14 30.52 17.62
N GLY A 127 -1.68 30.94 16.46
CA GLY A 127 -3.09 30.72 16.12
C GLY A 127 -3.25 29.74 14.96
N ILE A 128 -3.82 28.57 15.21
CA ILE A 128 -4.17 27.59 14.17
C ILE A 128 -5.43 28.05 13.44
N TYR A 129 -5.34 28.15 12.11
CA TYR A 129 -6.43 28.61 11.27
C TYR A 129 -7.05 27.46 10.48
N TYR A 130 -8.35 27.30 10.64
CA TYR A 130 -9.17 26.31 9.95
C TYR A 130 -9.95 26.98 8.81
N ASN A 131 -10.05 26.29 7.69
CA ASN A 131 -10.88 26.67 6.56
C ASN A 131 -11.71 25.46 6.11
N LYS A 132 -13.03 25.55 6.27
CA LYS A 132 -13.96 24.44 6.02
C LYS A 132 -13.58 23.17 6.80
N GLY A 133 -13.32 23.32 8.11
CA GLY A 133 -13.05 22.19 9.01
C GLY A 133 -11.63 21.59 8.93
N ALA A 134 -10.85 21.90 7.89
CA ALA A 134 -9.44 21.49 7.79
C ALA A 134 -8.49 22.65 8.15
N VAL A 135 -7.37 22.34 8.77
CA VAL A 135 -6.25 23.25 9.04
C VAL A 135 -5.66 23.71 7.71
N LYS A 136 -5.68 25.03 7.50
CA LYS A 136 -5.04 25.66 6.33
C LYS A 136 -3.60 26.09 6.64
N GLY A 137 -3.33 26.42 7.90
CA GLY A 137 -2.06 26.96 8.35
C GLY A 137 -2.18 27.56 9.74
N PHE A 138 -1.24 28.41 10.12
CA PHE A 138 -1.28 29.09 11.41
C PHE A 138 -0.59 30.46 11.38
N TYR A 139 -0.97 31.29 12.33
CA TYR A 139 -0.42 32.61 12.57
C TYR A 139 0.63 32.55 13.67
N VAL A 140 1.83 33.06 13.39
CA VAL A 140 2.95 33.16 14.34
C VAL A 140 3.47 34.58 14.40
N GLU A 141 4.13 34.96 15.49
CA GLU A 141 4.82 36.24 15.54
C GLU A 141 6.05 36.22 14.61
N LYS A 142 6.29 37.30 13.86
CA LYS A 142 7.41 37.43 12.90
C LYS A 142 8.80 37.19 13.52
N THR A 143 8.94 37.35 14.83
CA THR A 143 10.20 37.15 15.55
C THR A 143 10.53 35.69 15.82
N VAL A 144 9.59 34.76 15.57
CA VAL A 144 9.81 33.33 15.77
C VAL A 144 10.74 32.79 14.68
N PRO A 145 11.77 32.00 15.03
CA PRO A 145 12.66 31.38 14.06
C PRO A 145 11.95 30.36 13.16
N ASN A 146 12.34 30.28 11.89
CA ASN A 146 11.75 29.36 10.92
C ASN A 146 11.88 27.88 11.32
N HIS A 147 12.98 27.49 11.98
CA HIS A 147 13.14 26.09 12.47
C HIS A 147 12.13 25.75 13.57
N GLU A 148 11.82 26.69 14.48
CA GLU A 148 10.78 26.52 15.49
C GLU A 148 9.42 26.38 14.82
N VAL A 149 9.12 27.23 13.84
CA VAL A 149 7.89 27.13 13.04
C VAL A 149 7.77 25.80 12.32
N ASN A 150 8.83 25.28 11.70
CA ASN A 150 8.81 23.95 11.06
C ASN A 150 8.54 22.82 12.06
N MET A 151 9.01 22.94 13.30
CA MET A 151 8.65 21.99 14.37
C MET A 151 7.17 22.12 14.76
N LEU A 152 6.64 23.35 14.84
CA LEU A 152 5.21 23.59 15.04
C LEU A 152 4.37 22.98 13.91
N LYS A 153 4.79 23.15 12.64
CA LYS A 153 4.14 22.53 11.47
C LYS A 153 4.00 21.01 11.68
N GLY A 154 5.04 20.34 12.20
CA GLY A 154 5.04 18.89 12.44
C GLY A 154 4.10 18.42 13.55
N TRP A 155 3.87 19.25 14.56
CA TRP A 155 2.94 18.93 15.64
C TRP A 155 1.50 19.29 15.26
N VAL A 156 1.28 20.44 14.61
CA VAL A 156 -0.04 20.90 14.17
C VAL A 156 -0.58 20.04 13.03
N SER A 157 0.27 19.52 12.14
CA SER A 157 -0.17 18.63 11.06
C SER A 157 -0.83 17.34 11.58
N GLN A 158 -0.58 16.95 12.84
CA GLN A 158 -1.24 15.81 13.48
C GLN A 158 -2.74 16.05 13.73
N LEU A 159 -3.16 17.32 13.80
CA LEU A 159 -4.53 17.74 14.06
C LEU A 159 -5.34 17.94 12.77
N GLN A 160 -4.69 17.85 11.62
CA GLN A 160 -5.31 18.04 10.32
C GLN A 160 -6.31 16.92 10.05
N LEU A 161 -7.54 17.23 9.68
CA LEU A 161 -8.59 16.27 9.30
C LEU A 161 -9.57 16.96 8.34
N ASP A 162 -10.00 16.25 7.30
CA ASP A 162 -11.03 16.74 6.37
C ASP A 162 -12.30 15.86 6.44
N THR A 163 -12.93 15.81 7.62
CA THR A 163 -14.10 14.93 7.86
C THR A 163 -15.30 15.27 6.99
N GLN A 164 -15.39 16.49 6.49
CA GLN A 164 -16.48 16.96 5.62
C GLN A 164 -16.14 16.89 4.13
N GLY A 165 -14.93 16.45 3.78
CA GLY A 165 -14.52 16.31 2.38
C GLY A 165 -14.48 17.64 1.61
N ALA A 166 -14.11 18.74 2.27
CA ALA A 166 -14.02 20.05 1.63
C ALA A 166 -12.94 20.09 0.53
N TYR A 167 -11.90 19.25 0.66
CA TYR A 167 -10.77 19.10 -0.25
C TYR A 167 -10.70 17.67 -0.83
N VAL A 168 -11.84 16.98 -0.89
CA VAL A 168 -11.93 15.62 -1.44
C VAL A 168 -11.65 15.61 -2.93
N ILE A 169 -10.83 14.67 -3.37
CA ILE A 169 -10.65 14.34 -4.78
C ILE A 169 -11.91 13.62 -5.23
N LYS A 170 -12.69 14.25 -6.12
CA LYS A 170 -13.99 13.73 -6.54
C LYS A 170 -13.85 12.34 -7.15
N SER A 171 -14.58 11.39 -6.60
CA SER A 171 -14.67 10.01 -7.07
C SER A 171 -16.04 9.44 -6.70
N GLU A 172 -16.62 8.63 -7.58
CA GLU A 172 -17.87 7.91 -7.33
C GLU A 172 -17.74 6.85 -6.22
N PHE A 173 -16.50 6.48 -5.88
CA PHE A 173 -16.17 5.50 -4.84
C PHE A 173 -15.92 6.12 -3.47
N ASN A 174 -15.95 7.46 -3.35
CA ASN A 174 -15.78 8.11 -2.06
C ASN A 174 -16.97 7.76 -1.16
N GLN A 175 -16.67 7.23 0.02
CA GLN A 175 -17.64 6.90 1.04
C GLN A 175 -17.30 7.66 2.31
N PHE A 176 -18.23 8.46 2.80
CA PHE A 176 -18.09 9.14 4.07
C PHE A 176 -18.92 8.41 5.14
N PRO A 177 -18.51 8.47 6.41
CA PRO A 177 -19.36 8.01 7.49
C PRO A 177 -20.67 8.79 7.53
N GLU A 178 -21.79 8.07 7.47
CA GLU A 178 -23.17 8.60 7.53
C GLU A 178 -23.93 7.91 8.67
N ASN A 179 -25.12 8.40 9.01
CA ASN A 179 -25.90 7.92 10.17
C ASN A 179 -26.14 6.39 10.19
N ASN A 180 -26.12 5.71 9.04
CA ASN A 180 -26.31 4.26 8.94
C ASN A 180 -25.01 3.47 8.69
N THR A 181 -23.92 4.13 8.32
CA THR A 181 -22.63 3.52 7.97
C THR A 181 -21.50 4.29 8.64
N LEU A 182 -20.94 3.73 9.70
CA LEU A 182 -19.85 4.35 10.48
C LEU A 182 -18.47 4.20 9.81
N THR A 183 -18.40 3.53 8.66
CA THR A 183 -17.18 3.33 7.88
C THR A 183 -17.09 4.33 6.73
N GLY A 184 -15.88 4.71 6.34
CA GLY A 184 -15.65 5.59 5.20
C GLY A 184 -14.30 5.38 4.54
N VAL A 185 -14.23 5.54 3.22
CA VAL A 185 -13.00 5.49 2.44
C VAL A 185 -13.06 6.59 1.39
N TYR A 186 -12.13 7.53 1.43
CA TYR A 186 -12.10 8.66 0.49
C TYR A 186 -10.68 9.24 0.37
N LYS A 187 -10.43 9.98 -0.71
CA LYS A 187 -9.14 10.63 -0.94
C LYS A 187 -9.26 12.14 -0.89
N THR A 188 -8.29 12.81 -0.29
CA THR A 188 -8.23 14.28 -0.23
C THR A 188 -6.85 14.78 -0.65
N MET A 189 -6.79 16.02 -1.15
CA MET A 189 -5.53 16.75 -1.25
C MET A 189 -5.27 17.43 0.09
N GLU A 190 -4.21 17.00 0.78
CA GLU A 190 -3.96 17.42 2.18
C GLU A 190 -2.55 18.01 2.34
N PRO A 191 -2.43 19.24 2.86
CA PRO A 191 -1.15 19.85 3.21
C PRO A 191 -0.60 19.29 4.52
N SER A 192 0.71 19.02 4.53
CA SER A 192 1.48 18.60 5.69
C SER A 192 2.93 19.11 5.56
N VAL A 193 3.75 18.91 6.58
CA VAL A 193 5.18 19.27 6.56
C VAL A 193 5.91 18.66 5.36
N THR A 194 5.49 17.48 4.92
CA THR A 194 6.12 16.74 3.83
C THR A 194 5.69 17.20 2.43
N GLY A 195 4.73 18.13 2.32
CA GLY A 195 4.15 18.62 1.06
C GLY A 195 2.62 18.60 1.08
N GLU A 196 2.02 19.01 -0.04
CA GLU A 196 0.58 18.92 -0.30
C GLU A 196 0.33 17.76 -1.28
N CYS A 197 -0.20 16.66 -0.75
CA CYS A 197 -0.25 15.38 -1.45
C CYS A 197 -1.60 14.68 -1.32
N GLU A 198 -1.91 13.81 -2.28
CA GLU A 198 -3.05 12.90 -2.21
C GLU A 198 -2.91 12.03 -0.96
N THR A 199 -3.95 12.04 -0.13
CA THR A 199 -4.01 11.30 1.13
C THR A 199 -5.28 10.45 1.14
N LEU A 200 -5.12 9.13 1.27
CA LEU A 200 -6.21 8.18 1.40
C LEU A 200 -6.63 8.08 2.87
N TYR A 201 -7.90 8.31 3.14
CA TYR A 201 -8.55 8.10 4.43
C TYR A 201 -9.27 6.75 4.43
N ASP A 202 -9.04 5.96 5.46
CA ASP A 202 -9.76 4.73 5.79
C ASP A 202 -10.28 4.83 7.23
N VAL A 203 -11.60 4.86 7.38
CA VAL A 203 -12.31 5.17 8.62
C VAL A 203 -13.12 3.95 9.02
N ASN A 204 -12.88 3.45 10.23
CA ASN A 204 -13.57 2.30 10.79
C ASN A 204 -14.02 2.55 12.23
N PRO A 205 -15.22 2.10 12.63
CA PRO A 205 -15.62 2.15 14.03
C PRO A 205 -14.82 1.14 14.87
N VAL A 206 -14.47 1.51 16.09
CA VAL A 206 -13.78 0.64 17.06
C VAL A 206 -14.80 0.17 18.09
N PRO A 207 -15.03 -1.15 18.22
CA PRO A 207 -15.92 -1.69 19.25
C PRO A 207 -15.41 -1.41 20.67
N GLU A 208 -16.33 -1.29 21.62
CA GLU A 208 -16.01 -0.88 22.99
C GLU A 208 -14.98 -1.77 23.70
N PHE A 209 -15.11 -3.09 23.55
CA PHE A 209 -14.19 -4.05 24.17
C PHE A 209 -12.74 -3.93 23.65
N HIS A 210 -12.52 -3.39 22.45
CA HIS A 210 -11.19 -3.24 21.87
C HIS A 210 -10.39 -2.12 22.53
N PHE A 211 -10.99 -0.94 22.76
CA PHE A 211 -10.27 0.17 23.39
C PHE A 211 -10.19 0.05 24.92
N GLN A 212 -11.05 -0.77 25.55
CA GLN A 212 -10.91 -1.12 26.96
C GLN A 212 -9.61 -1.91 27.25
N SER A 213 -9.15 -2.71 26.30
CA SER A 213 -7.88 -3.45 26.39
C SER A 213 -6.66 -2.65 25.95
N HIS A 214 -6.85 -1.57 25.18
CA HIS A 214 -5.81 -0.69 24.65
C HIS A 214 -6.07 0.75 25.07
N LYS A 215 -5.75 1.06 26.34
CA LYS A 215 -6.00 2.39 26.94
C LYS A 215 -5.24 3.51 26.24
N GLU A 216 -4.18 3.20 25.53
CA GLU A 216 -3.38 4.14 24.75
C GLU A 216 -4.13 4.72 23.53
N TRP A 217 -5.15 4.03 23.00
CA TRP A 217 -5.94 4.53 21.86
C TRP A 217 -6.91 5.61 22.29
N VAL A 218 -7.56 5.42 23.44
CA VAL A 218 -8.52 6.34 24.03
C VAL A 218 -8.08 6.61 25.48
N PRO A 219 -7.09 7.50 25.70
CA PRO A 219 -6.54 7.78 27.03
C PRO A 219 -7.56 8.46 27.95
N GLN A 220 -8.53 9.20 27.41
CA GLN A 220 -9.56 9.89 28.18
C GLN A 220 -10.97 9.39 27.80
N PRO A 221 -11.33 8.13 28.13
CA PRO A 221 -12.62 7.54 27.75
C PRO A 221 -13.80 8.14 28.51
N GLN A 222 -13.57 8.86 29.62
CA GLN A 222 -14.63 9.49 30.41
C GLN A 222 -15.35 10.63 29.67
N TRP A 223 -14.81 11.10 28.55
CA TRP A 223 -15.44 12.10 27.68
C TRP A 223 -16.23 11.46 26.52
N LEU A 224 -16.44 10.15 26.55
CA LEU A 224 -17.31 9.42 25.63
C LEU A 224 -18.73 9.36 26.21
N GLU A 225 -19.71 9.90 25.50
CA GLU A 225 -21.13 9.83 25.87
C GLU A 225 -21.80 8.52 25.36
N GLU A 226 -22.96 8.13 25.90
CA GLU A 226 -23.62 6.84 25.61
C GLU A 226 -24.01 6.64 24.13
N ASP A 227 -24.23 7.71 23.37
CA ASP A 227 -24.61 7.70 21.95
C ASP A 227 -23.42 7.92 21.00
N GLN A 228 -22.20 8.06 21.52
CA GLN A 228 -21.01 8.38 20.75
C GLN A 228 -20.23 7.14 20.32
N HIS A 229 -19.45 7.29 19.25
CA HIS A 229 -18.63 6.21 18.71
C HIS A 229 -17.14 6.55 18.79
N VAL A 230 -16.33 5.50 18.75
CA VAL A 230 -14.89 5.60 18.58
C VAL A 230 -14.56 5.30 17.13
N PHE A 231 -13.93 6.25 16.44
CA PHE A 231 -13.48 6.09 15.07
C PHE A 231 -11.96 5.88 15.03
N HIS A 232 -11.52 4.86 14.32
CA HIS A 232 -10.14 4.66 13.92
C HIS A 232 -9.97 5.16 12.48
N VAL A 233 -9.19 6.22 12.32
CA VAL A 233 -8.89 6.84 11.03
C VAL A 233 -7.45 6.52 10.68
N VAL A 234 -7.25 5.80 9.58
CA VAL A 234 -5.94 5.54 8.98
C VAL A 234 -5.78 6.43 7.77
N LYS A 235 -4.69 7.20 7.73
CA LYS A 235 -4.30 7.99 6.57
C LYS A 235 -3.05 7.43 5.93
N SER A 236 -3.07 7.25 4.62
CA SER A 236 -1.90 6.86 3.83
C SER A 236 -1.61 7.92 2.78
N ARG A 237 -0.39 8.48 2.80
CA ARG A 237 0.00 9.54 1.86
C ARG A 237 0.66 8.98 0.60
N ASN A 238 0.29 9.55 -0.54
CA ASN A 238 0.83 9.23 -1.85
C ASN A 238 1.75 10.36 -2.35
N PHE A 239 3.06 10.21 -2.13
CA PHE A 239 4.09 11.13 -2.60
C PHE A 239 4.30 11.11 -4.13
N ASP A 240 3.73 10.14 -4.85
CA ASP A 240 3.74 10.16 -6.32
C ASP A 240 2.79 11.21 -6.88
N HIS A 241 1.76 11.57 -6.10
CA HIS A 241 0.74 12.55 -6.45
C HIS A 241 0.70 13.71 -5.43
N CYS A 242 1.51 14.74 -5.69
CA CYS A 242 1.55 15.95 -4.87
C CYS A 242 1.51 17.19 -5.74
N GLU A 243 0.74 18.19 -5.33
CA GLU A 243 0.69 19.52 -5.92
C GLU A 243 1.93 20.32 -5.53
N GLN A 244 2.30 20.27 -4.24
CA GLN A 244 3.51 20.89 -3.70
C GLN A 244 4.40 19.83 -3.06
N ARG A 245 5.64 19.71 -3.53
CA ARG A 245 6.64 18.77 -3.01
C ARG A 245 7.75 19.51 -2.28
N MET A 246 8.03 19.08 -1.05
CA MET A 246 9.18 19.58 -0.32
C MET A 246 10.33 18.59 -0.41
N GLY A 247 11.35 18.98 -1.16
CA GLY A 247 12.67 18.39 -1.02
C GLY A 247 13.67 18.95 -2.01
N PHE A 248 14.82 19.33 -1.48
CA PHE A 248 15.93 19.86 -2.25
C PHE A 248 16.79 18.70 -2.78
N HIS A 249 17.09 18.71 -4.08
CA HIS A 249 17.97 17.73 -4.69
C HIS A 249 19.02 18.44 -5.55
N PHE A 250 20.28 18.02 -5.44
CA PHE A 250 21.41 18.58 -6.18
C PHE A 250 22.34 17.46 -6.60
N GLY A 251 22.84 17.49 -7.84
CA GLY A 251 23.82 16.51 -8.35
C GLY A 251 23.25 15.22 -8.95
N PHE A 252 21.93 15.04 -9.00
CA PHE A 252 21.31 13.99 -9.81
C PHE A 252 21.27 14.41 -11.28
N SER A 253 22.39 14.30 -12.00
CA SER A 253 22.50 14.72 -13.40
C SER A 253 22.01 13.64 -14.38
N GLY A 254 20.96 13.93 -15.13
CA GLY A 254 20.85 13.69 -16.58
C GLY A 254 20.73 12.27 -17.16
N PHE A 255 20.63 11.19 -16.37
CA PHE A 255 20.61 9.81 -16.91
C PHE A 255 19.46 8.90 -16.40
N SER A 256 18.45 9.45 -15.74
CA SER A 256 17.43 8.63 -15.08
C SER A 256 16.06 9.33 -15.00
N ASP A 257 15.04 8.70 -15.57
CA ASP A 257 13.63 9.16 -15.62
C ASP A 257 12.91 9.17 -14.25
N PHE A 258 13.62 9.20 -13.12
CA PHE A 258 12.96 9.22 -11.81
C PHE A 258 12.56 10.65 -11.41
N LYS A 259 11.32 10.79 -10.92
CA LYS A 259 10.87 12.00 -10.25
C LYS A 259 11.40 11.98 -8.80
N PRO A 260 12.03 13.06 -8.31
CA PRO A 260 12.51 13.10 -6.93
C PRO A 260 11.35 13.19 -5.93
N ASN A 261 11.61 12.74 -4.70
CA ASN A 261 10.67 12.74 -3.57
C ASN A 261 9.32 12.04 -3.80
N THR A 262 9.30 11.03 -4.67
CA THR A 262 8.19 10.08 -4.87
C THR A 262 8.15 9.02 -3.77
N ASN A 263 7.10 8.18 -3.75
CA ASN A 263 7.06 7.00 -2.88
C ASN A 263 8.24 6.08 -3.17
N GLN A 264 8.60 5.99 -4.45
CA GLN A 264 9.75 5.23 -4.92
C GLN A 264 10.55 6.07 -5.92
N MET A 265 11.79 6.39 -5.57
CA MET A 265 12.74 7.12 -6.41
C MET A 265 13.75 6.12 -6.98
N GLY A 266 13.35 5.46 -8.07
CA GLY A 266 14.11 4.34 -8.64
C GLY A 266 14.38 3.24 -7.60
N ASN A 267 15.58 2.66 -7.63
CA ASN A 267 16.02 1.71 -6.61
C ASN A 267 16.87 2.38 -5.50
N ILE A 268 16.85 3.71 -5.42
CA ILE A 268 17.71 4.50 -4.53
C ILE A 268 16.99 4.84 -3.23
N MET A 269 15.71 5.18 -3.28
CA MET A 269 14.99 5.63 -2.10
C MET A 269 13.53 5.21 -2.14
N THR A 270 13.01 4.76 -1.00
CA THR A 270 11.59 4.49 -0.77
C THR A 270 11.11 5.31 0.41
N LYS A 271 9.93 5.91 0.29
CA LYS A 271 9.31 6.77 1.31
C LYS A 271 7.87 6.35 1.53
N SER A 272 7.47 6.25 2.81
CA SER A 272 6.08 6.03 3.19
C SER A 272 5.71 6.85 4.42
N GLU A 273 4.46 7.30 4.49
CA GLU A 273 3.90 8.01 5.63
C GLU A 273 2.50 7.48 5.91
N VAL A 274 2.30 6.99 7.14
CA VAL A 274 1.01 6.47 7.61
C VAL A 274 0.67 7.15 8.93
N THR A 275 -0.55 7.63 9.05
CA THR A 275 -1.08 8.24 10.27
C THR A 275 -2.25 7.41 10.78
N GLN A 276 -2.24 7.09 12.07
CA GLN A 276 -3.35 6.44 12.75
C GLN A 276 -3.91 7.40 13.78
N MET A 277 -5.22 7.61 13.79
CA MET A 277 -5.91 8.52 14.69
C MET A 277 -7.09 7.81 15.32
N TYR A 278 -7.33 8.09 16.60
CA TYR A 278 -8.51 7.65 17.33
C TYR A 278 -9.31 8.88 17.75
N LEU A 279 -10.58 8.90 17.34
CA LEU A 279 -11.50 10.00 17.57
C LEU A 279 -12.70 9.50 18.39
N THR A 280 -13.16 10.27 19.36
CA THR A 280 -14.39 10.00 20.13
C THR A 280 -15.46 11.01 19.80
N GLY A 281 -16.70 10.58 19.58
CA GLY A 281 -17.83 11.48 19.32
C GLY A 281 -18.64 11.05 18.10
N ASN A 282 -19.16 12.03 17.37
CA ASN A 282 -19.81 11.85 16.08
C ASN A 282 -18.86 12.25 14.95
N TRP A 283 -19.07 11.75 13.73
CA TRP A 283 -18.16 12.01 12.61
C TRP A 283 -17.93 13.50 12.30
N TYR A 284 -18.97 14.32 12.47
CA TYR A 284 -18.89 15.77 12.29
C TYR A 284 -18.49 16.53 13.55
N ASN A 285 -18.46 15.85 14.69
CA ASN A 285 -18.37 16.47 16.00
C ASN A 285 -17.61 15.55 16.96
N TYR A 286 -16.29 15.62 16.92
CA TYR A 286 -15.39 14.65 17.51
C TYR A 286 -14.40 15.33 18.46
N THR A 287 -13.67 14.50 19.21
CA THR A 287 -12.51 14.89 20.01
C THR A 287 -11.37 13.98 19.61
N ILE A 288 -10.22 14.57 19.30
CA ILE A 288 -9.01 13.80 18.95
C ILE A 288 -8.41 13.25 20.24
N GLN A 289 -8.38 11.92 20.38
CA GLN A 289 -7.90 11.23 21.58
C GLN A 289 -6.42 10.86 21.46
N SER A 290 -6.05 10.25 20.35
CA SER A 290 -4.66 9.93 20.06
C SER A 290 -4.37 9.95 18.57
N VAL A 291 -3.13 10.28 18.22
CA VAL A 291 -2.60 10.32 16.87
C VAL A 291 -1.19 9.74 16.89
N SER A 292 -0.88 8.85 15.95
CA SER A 292 0.45 8.32 15.71
C SER A 292 0.75 8.39 14.22
N THR A 293 1.61 9.32 13.81
CA THR A 293 2.15 9.39 12.45
C THR A 293 3.52 8.76 12.42
N VAL A 294 3.73 7.85 11.45
CA VAL A 294 5.02 7.22 11.17
C VAL A 294 5.43 7.56 9.75
N ASN A 295 6.62 8.14 9.61
CA ASN A 295 7.28 8.36 8.34
C ASN A 295 8.55 7.49 8.27
N LYS A 296 8.67 6.69 7.20
CA LYS A 296 9.83 5.85 6.94
C LYS A 296 10.47 6.26 5.62
N VAL A 297 11.77 6.46 5.65
CA VAL A 297 12.59 6.70 4.46
C VAL A 297 13.71 5.69 4.46
N VAL A 298 13.79 4.90 3.40
CA VAL A 298 14.84 3.90 3.19
C VAL A 298 15.66 4.32 1.99
N VAL A 299 16.98 4.32 2.12
CA VAL A 299 17.93 4.76 1.09
C VAL A 299 18.96 3.68 0.81
N SER A 300 19.14 3.35 -0.47
CA SER A 300 20.17 2.45 -0.99
C SER A 300 21.04 3.18 -2.03
N PRO A 301 22.21 3.70 -1.61
CA PRO A 301 23.03 4.55 -2.48
C PRO A 301 23.75 3.81 -3.63
N SER A 302 23.92 2.49 -3.56
CA SER A 302 24.71 1.73 -4.57
C SER A 302 23.86 1.06 -5.65
N LEU A 303 22.51 1.11 -5.58
CA LEU A 303 21.58 0.30 -6.40
C LEU A 303 21.77 -1.24 -6.29
N VAL A 304 22.88 -1.70 -5.69
CA VAL A 304 23.37 -3.09 -5.57
C VAL A 304 23.73 -3.43 -4.12
N ASN A 305 23.79 -2.44 -3.20
CA ASN A 305 24.16 -2.70 -1.80
C ASN A 305 23.00 -3.31 -1.02
N SER A 306 23.28 -4.36 -0.27
CA SER A 306 22.35 -5.01 0.66
C SER A 306 22.14 -4.24 1.96
N GLN A 307 22.94 -3.20 2.23
CA GLN A 307 22.90 -2.41 3.45
C GLN A 307 22.12 -1.11 3.21
N LYS A 308 20.83 -1.11 3.51
CA LYS A 308 19.97 0.05 3.34
C LYS A 308 20.06 0.93 4.58
N ALA A 309 20.21 2.24 4.36
CA ALA A 309 20.07 3.21 5.43
C ALA A 309 18.59 3.49 5.65
N MET A 310 18.16 3.54 6.90
CA MET A 310 16.79 3.85 7.27
C MET A 310 16.74 5.09 8.14
N VAL A 311 15.82 6.00 7.82
CA VAL A 311 15.37 7.09 8.68
C VAL A 311 13.94 6.77 9.10
N TYR A 312 13.72 6.68 10.41
CA TYR A 312 12.41 6.47 11.01
C TYR A 312 12.05 7.71 11.81
N ALA A 313 10.94 8.34 11.46
CA ALA A 313 10.35 9.44 12.22
C ALA A 313 8.95 9.04 12.69
N GLN A 314 8.64 9.30 13.96
CA GLN A 314 7.33 9.08 14.53
C GLN A 314 6.92 10.25 15.41
N VAL A 315 5.67 10.67 15.27
CA VAL A 315 5.02 11.68 16.10
C VAL A 315 3.83 11.01 16.76
N ASN A 316 3.83 10.96 18.09
CA ASN A 316 2.73 10.49 18.90
C ASN A 316 2.16 11.67 19.68
N MET A 317 0.87 11.90 19.52
CA MET A 317 0.11 12.93 20.23
C MET A 317 -1.04 12.26 20.96
N THR A 318 -1.14 12.43 22.27
CA THR A 318 -2.22 11.85 23.08
C THR A 318 -2.88 12.90 23.95
N LEU A 319 -4.21 12.83 24.07
CA LEU A 319 -4.97 13.73 24.91
C LEU A 319 -4.66 13.43 26.38
N ASN A 320 -4.11 14.42 27.07
CA ASN A 320 -3.73 14.32 28.48
C ASN A 320 -4.88 14.73 29.40
N GLU A 321 -5.50 15.89 29.14
CA GLU A 321 -6.64 16.38 29.92
C GLU A 321 -7.44 17.43 29.15
N ILE A 322 -8.70 17.61 29.58
CA ILE A 322 -9.58 18.70 29.13
C ILE A 322 -10.03 19.45 30.39
N THR A 323 -9.79 20.75 30.45
CA THR A 323 -10.16 21.60 31.59
C THR A 323 -11.07 22.76 31.16
N PRO A 324 -11.98 23.25 32.01
CA PRO A 324 -12.74 24.47 31.74
C PRO A 324 -11.84 25.70 31.65
N TYR A 325 -12.09 26.57 30.67
CA TYR A 325 -11.34 27.81 30.46
C TYR A 325 -12.28 28.96 30.08
N ASP A 326 -12.58 29.82 31.06
CA ASP A 326 -13.58 30.89 30.93
C ASP A 326 -12.98 32.24 30.49
N LYS A 327 -11.68 32.27 30.14
CA LYS A 327 -11.00 33.49 29.68
C LYS A 327 -11.00 33.54 28.16
N TYR A 328 -10.94 34.75 27.60
CA TYR A 328 -10.76 34.92 26.16
C TYR A 328 -9.33 34.52 25.75
N PRO A 329 -9.12 33.55 24.83
CA PRO A 329 -7.78 33.16 24.43
C PRO A 329 -7.07 34.27 23.64
N GLU A 330 -5.88 34.66 24.10
CA GLU A 330 -5.02 35.65 23.43
C GLU A 330 -4.02 34.94 22.51
N GLY A 331 -4.15 35.18 21.19
CA GLY A 331 -3.21 34.71 20.17
C GLY A 331 -2.04 35.67 19.94
N PRO A 332 -1.24 35.48 18.88
CA PRO A 332 -0.21 36.43 18.49
C PRO A 332 -0.83 37.80 18.15
N ALA A 333 -0.11 38.89 18.44
CA ALA A 333 -0.60 40.24 18.21
C ALA A 333 -0.85 40.50 16.71
N ASP A 334 -2.02 41.05 16.37
CA ASP A 334 -2.49 41.19 14.98
C ASP A 334 -1.56 42.04 14.10
N ASP A 335 -0.85 43.00 14.68
CA ASP A 335 0.12 43.88 14.00
C ASP A 335 1.47 43.20 13.71
N ARG A 336 1.74 42.04 14.32
CA ARG A 336 3.04 41.33 14.26
C ARG A 336 2.92 39.89 13.80
N GLN A 337 1.71 39.41 13.58
CA GLN A 337 1.47 38.05 13.12
C GLN A 337 1.76 37.88 11.63
N VAL A 338 2.23 36.70 11.27
CA VAL A 338 2.50 36.26 9.90
C VAL A 338 1.79 34.92 9.71
N PHE A 339 1.05 34.79 8.62
CA PHE A 339 0.43 33.53 8.23
C PHE A 339 1.46 32.61 7.56
N VAL A 340 1.55 31.39 8.06
CA VAL A 340 2.32 30.29 7.47
C VAL A 340 1.42 29.12 7.14
N ASP A 341 1.73 28.44 6.05
CA ASP A 341 1.15 27.17 5.66
C ASP A 341 1.66 26.01 6.54
N LEU A 342 1.18 24.79 6.26
CA LEU A 342 1.64 23.57 6.94
C LEU A 342 2.89 22.95 6.28
N VAL A 343 3.25 23.40 5.09
CA VAL A 343 4.31 22.80 4.27
C VAL A 343 5.69 23.27 4.74
N TYR A 344 6.70 22.40 4.81
CA TYR A 344 8.02 22.78 5.33
C TYR A 344 8.64 23.96 4.56
N SER A 345 9.21 24.95 5.26
CA SER A 345 9.86 26.11 4.64
C SER A 345 11.38 26.09 4.85
N TYR A 346 12.15 26.20 3.76
CA TYR A 346 13.62 26.33 3.81
C TYR A 346 14.06 27.78 4.05
N ASN A 347 15.21 27.99 4.69
CA ASN A 347 15.86 29.30 4.73
C ASN A 347 16.50 29.60 3.36
N MET A 348 16.45 30.86 2.92
CA MET A 348 17.07 31.24 1.66
C MET A 348 18.53 31.58 1.84
N ALA A 349 19.35 31.35 0.81
CA ALA A 349 20.79 31.60 0.87
C ALA A 349 21.16 33.08 1.14
N HIS A 350 20.25 34.02 0.86
CA HIS A 350 20.43 35.46 1.10
C HIS A 350 19.89 35.93 2.46
N ASP A 351 19.32 35.04 3.28
CA ASP A 351 18.76 35.42 4.58
C ASP A 351 19.85 35.79 5.58
N LYS A 352 19.78 37.02 6.09
CA LYS A 352 20.65 37.49 7.18
C LYS A 352 20.21 36.96 8.55
N ASN A 353 18.91 36.64 8.70
CA ASN A 353 18.29 36.17 9.93
C ASN A 353 17.32 35.02 9.61
N ASN A 354 17.24 34.00 10.48
CA ASN A 354 16.39 32.81 10.29
C ASN A 354 14.93 33.02 10.74
N PHE A 355 14.32 34.18 10.47
CA PHE A 355 12.94 34.46 10.88
C PHE A 355 11.91 33.87 9.90
N VAL A 356 10.71 33.63 10.40
CA VAL A 356 9.58 33.13 9.62
C VAL A 356 9.12 34.15 8.56
N ARG A 357 8.68 33.64 7.40
CA ARG A 357 8.18 34.41 6.25
C ARG A 357 6.70 34.08 5.95
N PRO A 358 5.95 35.00 5.33
CA PRO A 358 4.59 34.70 4.87
C PRO A 358 4.56 33.59 3.82
N ALA A 359 3.50 32.77 3.82
CA ALA A 359 3.33 31.67 2.86
C ALA A 359 3.39 32.10 1.37
N ASN A 360 2.94 33.30 1.04
CA ASN A 360 2.97 33.81 -0.34
C ASN A 360 4.38 34.25 -0.80
N GLU A 361 5.34 34.40 0.11
CA GLU A 361 6.73 34.80 -0.17
C GLU A 361 7.70 33.61 -0.07
N THR A 362 7.19 32.40 0.20
CA THR A 362 7.96 31.15 0.21
C THR A 362 7.92 30.41 -1.13
N ASP A 363 7.12 30.88 -2.09
CA ASP A 363 7.06 30.37 -3.48
C ASP A 363 8.21 30.89 -4.34
N ASP A 364 9.45 30.64 -3.94
CA ASP A 364 10.58 30.75 -4.86
C ASP A 364 10.64 29.48 -5.72
N SER A 365 10.01 29.58 -6.89
CA SER A 365 10.53 29.26 -8.23
C SER A 365 12.02 28.82 -8.33
N SER A 366 12.39 27.74 -7.63
CA SER A 366 13.55 26.90 -7.94
C SER A 366 13.12 25.50 -8.34
N SER A 367 11.92 25.35 -8.90
CA SER A 367 11.71 24.37 -9.96
C SER A 367 12.46 24.90 -11.18
N SER A 368 13.47 24.17 -11.63
CA SER A 368 14.06 24.39 -12.95
C SER A 368 12.94 24.38 -13.99
N SER A 369 12.54 25.57 -14.41
CA SER A 369 11.55 25.82 -15.44
C SER A 369 12.13 25.41 -16.79
N SER A 370 11.79 24.20 -17.24
CA SER A 370 11.63 23.99 -18.69
C SER A 370 10.36 24.73 -19.08
N SER A 371 10.54 25.97 -19.51
CA SER A 371 9.51 26.86 -20.03
C SER A 371 8.73 26.18 -21.16
N SER A 372 7.48 25.82 -20.88
CA SER A 372 6.45 25.59 -21.90
C SER A 372 5.93 26.96 -22.34
N SER A 373 6.51 27.50 -23.40
CA SER A 373 5.92 28.61 -24.15
C SER A 373 4.83 28.04 -25.07
N SER A 374 3.60 28.40 -24.75
CA SER A 374 2.42 28.27 -25.59
C SER A 374 2.42 29.41 -26.62
N ASP A 375 2.47 29.07 -27.91
CA ASP A 375 2.09 29.94 -29.01
C ASP A 375 1.29 29.07 -30.00
N SER A 376 -0.05 29.06 -29.94
CA SER A 376 -0.94 29.80 -30.86
C SER A 376 -0.61 29.60 -32.34
N ASP A 377 -1.16 28.53 -32.91
CA ASP A 377 -1.23 28.32 -34.36
C ASP A 377 -2.34 29.18 -34.95
N SER A 378 -1.93 30.33 -35.48
CA SER A 378 -2.60 30.96 -36.61
C SER A 378 -1.52 31.42 -37.56
N ASP A 379 -1.41 30.81 -38.74
CA ASP A 379 -1.66 31.60 -39.94
C ASP A 379 -1.71 30.81 -41.25
N SER A 380 -2.79 31.13 -41.95
CA SER A 380 -2.94 31.35 -43.38
C SER A 380 -1.74 31.17 -44.32
N SER A 381 -2.06 30.49 -45.41
CA SER A 381 -1.29 30.34 -46.65
C SER A 381 -0.76 31.64 -47.25
N SER A 382 0.52 31.64 -47.64
CA SER A 382 0.93 32.24 -48.91
C SER A 382 2.20 31.61 -49.47
N SER A 383 2.12 31.29 -50.75
CA SER A 383 3.11 30.68 -51.61
C SER A 383 4.13 31.71 -52.11
N SER A 384 5.39 31.29 -52.28
CA SER A 384 6.17 31.64 -53.47
C SER A 384 7.45 30.78 -53.60
N ASP A 385 7.50 30.10 -54.73
CA ASP A 385 8.63 29.46 -55.42
C ASP A 385 9.84 30.42 -55.53
N SER A 386 11.10 30.09 -55.84
CA SER A 386 11.82 28.96 -56.47
C SER A 386 13.33 29.35 -56.41
N SER A 387 14.34 28.46 -56.36
CA SER A 387 15.05 27.84 -57.50
C SER A 387 16.43 27.37 -56.96
N SER A 388 16.74 26.08 -56.88
CA SER A 388 17.41 25.17 -57.85
C SER A 388 18.90 25.42 -58.16
N SER A 389 19.78 24.48 -57.75
CA SER A 389 20.89 23.82 -58.50
C SER A 389 21.83 23.07 -57.52
N SER A 390 21.84 21.72 -57.49
CA SER A 390 22.78 20.78 -58.18
C SER A 390 24.26 21.09 -57.94
N SER A 391 25.18 20.21 -57.54
CA SER A 391 25.24 18.74 -57.42
C SER A 391 26.63 18.36 -56.88
N GLU A 392 26.68 17.22 -56.16
CA GLU A 392 27.80 16.27 -56.03
C GLU A 392 29.07 16.57 -55.19
N GLU A 393 29.15 15.80 -54.10
CA GLU A 393 30.27 15.01 -53.57
C GLU A 393 31.55 15.71 -53.06
N GLU A 394 31.70 15.72 -51.72
CA GLU A 394 32.85 15.13 -51.05
C GLU A 394 32.42 14.65 -49.64
N ALA A 395 32.49 13.35 -49.42
CA ALA A 395 32.12 12.70 -48.18
C ALA A 395 33.28 12.72 -47.18
N GLU A 396 33.17 13.50 -46.11
CA GLU A 396 33.94 13.26 -44.89
C GLU A 396 33.12 12.43 -43.89
N ASN A 397 33.55 11.19 -43.78
CA ASN A 397 32.97 10.10 -43.03
C ASN A 397 33.37 10.22 -41.55
N PHE A 398 32.52 10.77 -40.68
CA PHE A 398 32.72 10.64 -39.24
C PHE A 398 32.37 9.20 -38.83
N LYS A 399 33.40 8.42 -38.52
CA LYS A 399 33.31 7.07 -37.98
C LYS A 399 32.52 7.08 -36.67
N ILE A 400 31.28 6.62 -36.76
CA ILE A 400 30.46 6.20 -35.61
C ILE A 400 31.25 5.14 -34.84
N SER A 401 31.36 5.32 -33.53
CA SER A 401 32.01 4.39 -32.63
C SER A 401 31.33 3.01 -32.71
N PRO A 402 32.08 1.89 -32.73
CA PRO A 402 31.50 0.55 -32.65
C PRO A 402 30.56 0.34 -31.45
N ALA A 403 30.68 1.17 -30.39
CA ALA A 403 29.77 1.14 -29.25
C ALA A 403 28.35 1.67 -29.57
N GLU A 404 28.17 2.47 -30.62
CA GLU A 404 26.82 2.92 -31.04
C GLU A 404 26.08 1.91 -31.91
N GLN A 405 26.79 1.08 -32.67
CA GLN A 405 26.17 0.00 -33.45
C GLN A 405 25.63 -1.13 -32.58
N TYR A 406 26.26 -1.42 -31.44
CA TYR A 406 25.76 -2.42 -30.48
C TYR A 406 24.72 -1.87 -29.50
N LYS A 407 24.51 -0.55 -29.42
CA LYS A 407 23.60 0.07 -28.45
C LYS A 407 22.13 -0.20 -28.72
N LYS A 408 21.74 -0.36 -30.00
CA LYS A 408 20.36 -0.73 -30.38
C LYS A 408 20.08 -2.22 -30.10
N GLN A 409 21.01 -3.11 -30.44
CA GLN A 409 20.87 -4.55 -30.18
C GLN A 409 20.95 -4.87 -28.69
N ALA A 410 21.84 -4.22 -27.93
CA ALA A 410 21.91 -4.35 -26.47
C ALA A 410 20.63 -3.82 -25.80
N LYS A 411 20.08 -2.68 -26.25
CA LYS A 411 18.80 -2.15 -25.75
C LYS A 411 17.62 -3.07 -26.03
N GLU A 412 17.64 -3.85 -27.10
CA GLU A 412 16.54 -4.73 -27.48
C GLU A 412 16.59 -6.09 -26.74
N VAL A 413 17.79 -6.57 -26.41
CA VAL A 413 18.00 -7.74 -25.53
C VAL A 413 17.75 -7.39 -24.06
N GLU A 414 18.17 -6.21 -23.61
CA GLU A 414 17.98 -5.75 -22.23
C GLU A 414 16.52 -5.38 -21.92
N ARG A 415 15.72 -5.00 -22.94
CA ARG A 415 14.28 -4.75 -22.79
C ARG A 415 13.41 -6.00 -22.70
N ARG A 416 13.93 -7.18 -23.08
CA ARG A 416 13.14 -8.42 -23.19
C ARG A 416 13.30 -9.40 -22.03
N GLY A 417 14.27 -9.24 -21.12
CA GLY A 417 14.67 -10.36 -20.26
C GLY A 417 14.54 -10.24 -18.74
N ASN A 418 14.75 -9.09 -18.09
CA ASN A 418 15.24 -9.18 -16.70
C ASN A 418 14.94 -8.06 -15.68
N ARG A 419 13.99 -7.14 -15.91
CA ARG A 419 13.70 -6.07 -14.93
C ARG A 419 12.56 -6.34 -13.93
N ASN A 420 11.77 -7.40 -14.09
CA ASN A 420 10.56 -7.64 -13.28
C ASN A 420 10.40 -9.06 -12.70
N ARG A 421 11.38 -9.96 -12.80
CA ARG A 421 11.28 -11.30 -12.20
C ARG A 421 12.04 -11.35 -10.87
N PRO A 422 11.42 -11.81 -9.76
CA PRO A 422 12.15 -12.04 -8.52
C PRO A 422 13.32 -12.98 -8.81
N CYS A 423 14.51 -12.63 -8.32
CA CYS A 423 15.71 -13.43 -8.52
C CYS A 423 16.44 -13.71 -7.21
N CYS A 424 16.95 -14.93 -7.09
CA CYS A 424 17.82 -15.37 -6.01
C CYS A 424 19.20 -15.69 -6.61
N ALA A 425 20.29 -15.46 -5.88
CA ALA A 425 21.64 -15.84 -6.31
C ALA A 425 22.37 -16.62 -5.23
N VAL A 426 23.01 -17.72 -5.61
CA VAL A 426 23.83 -18.56 -4.73
C VAL A 426 25.26 -18.57 -5.25
N SER A 427 26.21 -18.30 -4.35
CA SER A 427 27.64 -18.23 -4.60
C SER A 427 28.40 -19.02 -3.53
N ASN A 428 29.74 -19.06 -3.65
CA ASN A 428 30.62 -19.69 -2.67
C ASN A 428 30.67 -18.97 -1.31
N LYS A 429 30.37 -17.67 -1.29
CA LYS A 429 30.49 -16.83 -0.10
C LYS A 429 29.18 -16.27 0.41
N PHE A 430 28.20 -16.09 -0.48
CA PHE A 430 26.96 -15.40 -0.14
C PHE A 430 25.77 -16.03 -0.86
N VAL A 431 24.60 -15.80 -0.27
CA VAL A 431 23.30 -16.06 -0.88
C VAL A 431 22.50 -14.77 -0.87
N ASN A 432 21.80 -14.50 -1.97
CA ASN A 432 20.86 -13.40 -2.14
C ASN A 432 19.46 -14.01 -2.35
N THR A 433 18.49 -13.65 -1.53
CA THR A 433 17.11 -14.15 -1.55
C THR A 433 16.27 -13.45 -2.62
N PHE A 434 15.09 -14.01 -2.92
CA PHE A 434 14.14 -13.42 -3.86
C PHE A 434 13.64 -12.03 -3.44
N ASP A 435 13.55 -11.77 -2.13
CA ASP A 435 13.08 -10.49 -1.57
C ASP A 435 14.23 -9.48 -1.32
N GLY A 436 15.43 -9.81 -1.80
CA GLY A 436 16.57 -8.89 -1.90
C GLY A 436 17.47 -8.84 -0.66
N LYS A 437 17.37 -9.82 0.25
CA LYS A 437 18.28 -9.96 1.40
C LYS A 437 19.53 -10.72 0.99
N THR A 438 20.70 -10.26 1.42
CA THR A 438 21.98 -10.94 1.14
C THR A 438 22.67 -11.31 2.44
N TYR A 439 23.17 -12.54 2.53
CA TYR A 439 23.90 -13.01 3.70
C TYR A 439 25.09 -13.87 3.31
N ASP A 440 26.14 -13.81 4.12
CA ASP A 440 27.34 -14.61 3.94
C ASP A 440 27.11 -16.02 4.51
N TYR A 441 27.34 -17.05 3.70
CA TYR A 441 27.23 -18.44 4.12
C TYR A 441 28.00 -19.36 3.18
N GLU A 442 28.79 -20.27 3.76
CA GLU A 442 29.53 -21.29 3.03
C GLU A 442 28.79 -22.63 3.10
N LEU A 443 28.23 -23.10 1.97
CA LEU A 443 27.43 -24.33 1.93
C LEU A 443 28.24 -25.59 2.33
N GLY A 444 29.57 -25.57 2.19
CA GLY A 444 30.39 -26.77 2.34
C GLY A 444 29.94 -27.92 1.41
N ASN A 445 30.26 -29.16 1.75
CA ASN A 445 29.93 -30.33 0.92
C ASN A 445 28.53 -30.92 1.16
N CYS A 446 27.75 -30.31 2.06
CA CYS A 446 26.40 -30.76 2.41
C CYS A 446 25.39 -30.21 1.41
N TRP A 447 24.43 -31.03 1.02
CA TRP A 447 23.29 -30.55 0.22
C TRP A 447 22.44 -29.61 1.05
N HIS A 448 22.16 -28.43 0.52
CA HIS A 448 21.23 -27.47 1.10
C HIS A 448 20.06 -27.27 0.16
N VAL A 449 18.86 -27.09 0.73
CA VAL A 449 17.66 -26.72 -0.03
C VAL A 449 17.75 -25.24 -0.40
N VAL A 450 18.04 -24.96 -1.67
CA VAL A 450 18.12 -23.59 -2.19
C VAL A 450 16.72 -23.01 -2.35
N LEU A 451 15.86 -23.75 -3.04
CA LEU A 451 14.45 -23.46 -3.09
C LEU A 451 13.63 -24.76 -3.11
N HIS A 452 12.47 -24.70 -2.49
CA HIS A 452 11.47 -25.73 -2.52
C HIS A 452 10.10 -25.05 -2.57
N THR A 453 9.26 -25.49 -3.49
CA THR A 453 7.89 -25.00 -3.57
C THR A 453 7.07 -25.52 -2.40
N VAL A 454 6.50 -24.60 -1.63
CA VAL A 454 5.54 -24.90 -0.56
C VAL A 454 4.29 -24.05 -0.72
N LYS A 455 3.14 -24.56 -0.29
CA LYS A 455 1.96 -23.75 0.02
C LYS A 455 1.27 -24.26 1.29
N PRO A 456 0.58 -23.40 2.05
CA PRO A 456 0.50 -23.51 3.50
C PRO A 456 -0.60 -24.47 3.95
N ASP A 457 -0.25 -25.36 4.88
CA ASP A 457 -1.20 -25.87 5.87
C ASP A 457 -1.58 -24.70 6.79
N TYR A 458 -2.78 -24.14 6.61
CA TYR A 458 -3.37 -23.23 7.58
C TYR A 458 -4.13 -24.04 8.65
N TYR A 459 -3.40 -24.84 9.42
CA TYR A 459 -3.93 -25.55 10.58
C TYR A 459 -3.47 -24.89 11.88
N PHE A 460 -4.14 -23.81 12.28
CA PHE A 460 -4.37 -23.55 13.70
C PHE A 460 -5.70 -22.79 13.91
N TYR A 461 -6.51 -23.36 14.80
CA TYR A 461 -7.92 -23.06 15.02
C TYR A 461 -8.20 -21.59 15.39
N ALA A 462 -8.91 -20.90 14.51
CA ALA A 462 -9.70 -19.72 14.85
C ALA A 462 -10.99 -20.17 15.56
N GLN A 463 -10.91 -20.55 16.84
CA GLN A 463 -12.11 -20.88 17.61
C GLN A 463 -12.99 -19.66 17.96
N ASP A 464 -12.53 -18.43 17.68
CA ASP A 464 -13.29 -17.20 17.98
C ASP A 464 -13.50 -16.27 16.77
N SER A 465 -13.18 -16.67 15.55
CA SER A 465 -13.53 -15.84 14.38
C SER A 465 -14.95 -16.16 13.90
N HIS A 466 -15.77 -15.12 13.79
CA HIS A 466 -17.16 -15.16 13.32
C HIS A 466 -17.33 -15.59 11.84
N PHE A 467 -16.28 -16.06 11.17
CA PHE A 467 -16.23 -16.42 9.75
C PHE A 467 -16.21 -17.95 9.54
N MET A 468 -17.11 -18.67 10.19
CA MET A 468 -17.11 -20.15 10.19
C MET A 468 -17.45 -20.82 8.84
N ASN A 469 -17.81 -20.09 7.79
CA ASN A 469 -18.17 -20.69 6.49
C ASN A 469 -17.44 -20.14 5.26
N SER A 470 -16.64 -19.05 5.36
CA SER A 470 -15.74 -18.66 4.25
C SER A 470 -14.57 -19.63 4.12
N ASP A 471 -14.20 -20.28 5.22
CA ASP A 471 -12.97 -21.07 5.27
C ASP A 471 -13.21 -22.55 4.97
N TYR A 472 -14.48 -22.99 4.94
CA TYR A 472 -14.79 -24.39 4.63
C TYR A 472 -14.79 -24.70 3.12
N GLU A 473 -14.89 -23.69 2.25
CA GLU A 473 -14.84 -23.88 0.79
C GLU A 473 -13.44 -23.73 0.19
N TYR A 474 -12.41 -23.53 1.03
CA TYR A 474 -10.99 -23.60 0.64
C TYR A 474 -10.28 -24.86 1.16
N ASN A 475 -11.04 -25.84 1.65
CA ASN A 475 -10.52 -27.19 1.77
C ASN A 475 -10.41 -27.81 0.37
N TRP A 476 -9.34 -28.57 0.13
CA TRP A 476 -8.92 -29.19 -1.14
C TRP A 476 -8.04 -28.33 -2.07
N LYS A 477 -6.80 -28.06 -1.64
CA LYS A 477 -5.59 -28.72 -2.19
C LYS A 477 -4.34 -28.01 -1.63
N ASN A 478 -3.37 -28.78 -1.16
CA ASN A 478 -1.98 -28.32 -1.04
C ASN A 478 -1.64 -27.58 -2.34
N GLY A 479 -1.15 -26.34 -2.25
CA GLY A 479 -1.13 -25.42 -3.39
C GLY A 479 -0.26 -25.85 -4.57
N PHE A 480 0.50 -26.93 -4.41
CA PHE A 480 1.03 -27.77 -5.48
C PHE A 480 0.77 -29.24 -5.10
N GLY A 481 0.26 -30.04 -6.03
CA GLY A 481 0.28 -31.50 -5.88
C GLY A 481 1.72 -32.03 -5.78
N GLU A 482 1.93 -33.26 -5.30
CA GLU A 482 3.28 -33.88 -5.29
C GLU A 482 3.93 -33.83 -6.69
N ASP A 483 3.10 -33.90 -7.72
CA ASP A 483 3.41 -33.82 -9.14
C ASP A 483 3.75 -32.42 -9.66
N GLU A 484 3.42 -31.38 -8.89
CA GLU A 484 3.65 -29.99 -9.27
C GLU A 484 4.79 -29.35 -8.47
N GLN A 485 5.39 -30.06 -7.52
CA GLN A 485 6.49 -29.55 -6.70
C GLN A 485 7.83 -29.54 -7.44
N ILE A 486 8.67 -28.57 -7.09
CA ILE A 486 10.06 -28.49 -7.53
C ILE A 486 10.96 -28.20 -6.33
N THR A 487 12.08 -28.93 -6.27
CA THR A 487 13.11 -28.76 -5.25
C THR A 487 14.45 -28.57 -5.94
N ILE A 488 15.18 -27.52 -5.56
CA ILE A 488 16.54 -27.29 -6.05
C ILE A 488 17.49 -27.32 -4.85
N LEU A 489 18.50 -28.17 -4.97
CA LEU A 489 19.54 -28.36 -3.98
C LEU A 489 20.87 -27.83 -4.50
N ALA A 490 21.70 -27.32 -3.60
CA ALA A 490 23.07 -26.93 -3.89
C ALA A 490 24.07 -27.44 -2.86
N ARG A 491 25.31 -27.69 -3.30
CA ARG A 491 26.47 -27.95 -2.43
C ARG A 491 27.77 -27.52 -3.12
N HIS A 492 28.84 -27.31 -2.36
CA HIS A 492 30.18 -27.11 -2.90
C HIS A 492 30.98 -28.42 -2.97
N GLY A 493 31.83 -28.54 -3.99
CA GLY A 493 32.90 -29.55 -4.04
C GLY A 493 34.21 -29.05 -3.41
N GLU A 494 35.27 -29.86 -3.54
CA GLU A 494 36.60 -29.56 -2.97
C GLU A 494 37.25 -28.30 -3.59
N ASP A 495 36.91 -27.94 -4.84
CA ASP A 495 37.48 -26.80 -5.58
C ASP A 495 36.59 -25.53 -5.55
N ASN A 496 35.68 -25.39 -4.58
CA ASN A 496 34.65 -24.34 -4.52
C ASN A 496 33.70 -24.29 -5.72
N GLN A 497 33.66 -25.36 -6.53
CA GLN A 497 32.69 -25.50 -7.60
C GLN A 497 31.31 -25.83 -7.03
N LEU A 498 30.26 -25.23 -7.59
CA LEU A 498 28.90 -25.36 -7.11
C LEU A 498 28.20 -26.50 -7.85
N PHE A 499 27.67 -27.48 -7.13
CA PHE A 499 26.87 -28.57 -7.69
C PHE A 499 25.40 -28.26 -7.45
N LEU A 500 24.58 -28.37 -8.49
CA LEU A 500 23.13 -28.21 -8.37
C LEU A 500 22.41 -29.52 -8.70
N LYS A 501 21.31 -29.76 -7.99
CA LYS A 501 20.38 -30.86 -8.29
C LYS A 501 18.97 -30.30 -8.27
N ALA A 502 18.25 -30.44 -9.37
CA ALA A 502 16.83 -30.10 -9.43
C ALA A 502 16.00 -31.39 -9.48
N ILE A 503 14.95 -31.43 -8.66
CA ILE A 503 13.98 -32.53 -8.57
C ILE A 503 12.63 -31.95 -8.92
N LEU A 504 12.01 -32.48 -9.97
CA LEU A 504 10.71 -32.04 -10.46
C LEU A 504 9.70 -33.19 -10.31
N GLY A 505 8.64 -32.94 -9.54
CA GLY A 505 7.56 -33.89 -9.31
C GLY A 505 6.85 -34.29 -10.60
N GLN A 506 6.30 -35.51 -10.62
CA GLN A 506 5.48 -35.99 -11.73
C GLN A 506 4.22 -36.74 -11.25
N TYR A 507 3.13 -36.62 -12.01
CA TYR A 507 1.88 -37.28 -11.66
C TYR A 507 1.97 -38.78 -11.91
N LYS A 508 1.96 -39.57 -10.84
CA LYS A 508 1.99 -41.05 -10.86
C LYS A 508 3.20 -41.65 -11.62
N GLN A 509 4.28 -40.89 -11.78
CA GLN A 509 5.53 -41.31 -12.40
C GLN A 509 6.70 -41.01 -11.46
N ASN A 510 7.89 -41.53 -11.76
CA ASN A 510 9.08 -41.19 -10.99
C ASN A 510 9.51 -39.75 -11.28
N ASP A 511 9.87 -38.99 -10.26
CA ASP A 511 10.35 -37.61 -10.41
C ASP A 511 11.53 -37.48 -11.37
N TYR A 512 11.60 -36.36 -12.09
CA TYR A 512 12.78 -36.03 -12.88
C TYR A 512 13.89 -35.60 -11.94
N ASN A 513 15.03 -36.27 -12.04
CA ASN A 513 16.27 -35.91 -11.35
C ASN A 513 17.23 -35.28 -12.35
N ILE A 514 17.50 -33.99 -12.19
CA ILE A 514 18.41 -33.22 -13.03
C ILE A 514 19.66 -32.90 -12.21
N ASP A 515 20.78 -33.52 -12.56
CA ASP A 515 22.09 -33.24 -11.97
C ASP A 515 22.87 -32.28 -12.86
N ILE A 516 23.27 -31.15 -12.30
CA ILE A 516 24.04 -30.11 -12.99
C ILE A 516 25.41 -30.07 -12.32
N ILE A 517 26.40 -30.54 -13.07
CA ILE A 517 27.75 -30.79 -12.57
C ILE A 517 28.69 -29.73 -13.17
N PRO A 518 29.42 -28.97 -12.34
CA PRO A 518 30.39 -28.00 -12.81
C PRO A 518 31.56 -28.69 -13.52
N HIS A 519 32.17 -28.02 -14.50
CA HIS A 519 33.33 -28.51 -15.24
C HIS A 519 34.44 -27.46 -15.31
N GLY A 520 34.82 -26.91 -14.15
CA GLY A 520 35.82 -25.84 -14.07
C GLY A 520 35.39 -24.59 -14.85
N HIS A 521 36.21 -24.16 -15.81
CA HIS A 521 35.91 -23.03 -16.70
C HIS A 521 35.22 -23.44 -18.01
N GLU A 522 34.97 -24.73 -18.20
CA GLU A 522 34.22 -25.26 -19.34
C GLU A 522 32.73 -25.35 -19.03
N LEU A 523 31.92 -25.54 -20.08
CA LEU A 523 30.47 -25.62 -19.95
C LEU A 523 30.04 -26.72 -18.96
N PRO A 524 29.16 -26.42 -17.99
CA PRO A 524 28.63 -27.42 -17.06
C PRO A 524 27.94 -28.60 -17.75
N MET A 525 28.09 -29.79 -17.17
CA MET A 525 27.45 -31.02 -17.66
C MET A 525 26.08 -31.21 -17.01
N VAL A 526 25.08 -31.57 -17.82
CA VAL A 526 23.72 -31.86 -17.34
C VAL A 526 23.39 -33.33 -17.56
N TYR A 527 22.94 -33.99 -16.50
CA TYR A 527 22.38 -35.34 -16.53
C TYR A 527 20.92 -35.29 -16.16
N ILE A 528 20.07 -35.87 -17.00
CA ILE A 528 18.63 -36.01 -16.71
C ILE A 528 18.34 -37.49 -16.51
N ASN A 529 17.88 -37.86 -15.32
CA ASN A 529 17.67 -39.24 -14.89
C ASN A 529 18.92 -40.12 -15.13
N GLY A 530 20.10 -39.56 -14.86
CA GLY A 530 21.40 -40.23 -15.04
C GLY A 530 21.91 -40.32 -16.48
N LYS A 531 21.16 -39.82 -17.48
CA LYS A 531 21.60 -39.79 -18.88
C LYS A 531 22.24 -38.44 -19.22
N PRO A 532 23.48 -38.41 -19.73
CA PRO A 532 24.15 -37.16 -20.10
C PRO A 532 23.44 -36.51 -21.31
N GLN A 533 23.24 -35.20 -21.24
CA GLN A 533 22.66 -34.42 -22.33
C GLN A 533 23.76 -33.74 -23.14
N GLN A 534 23.63 -33.74 -24.47
CA GLN A 534 24.54 -33.02 -25.35
C GLN A 534 24.03 -31.60 -25.57
N ILE A 535 24.64 -30.66 -24.86
CA ILE A 535 24.24 -29.25 -24.85
C ILE A 535 24.98 -28.52 -25.96
N HIS A 536 24.29 -27.61 -26.66
CA HIS A 536 24.85 -26.87 -27.78
C HIS A 536 24.47 -25.40 -27.69
N GLU A 537 25.29 -24.51 -28.24
CA GLU A 537 25.03 -23.06 -28.24
C GLU A 537 23.94 -22.65 -29.25
N LYS A 538 23.72 -23.48 -30.28
CA LYS A 538 22.80 -23.18 -31.39
C LYS A 538 21.39 -23.76 -31.26
N TYR A 539 21.21 -24.77 -30.42
CA TYR A 539 19.93 -25.46 -30.25
C TYR A 539 19.75 -25.88 -28.81
N ALA A 540 18.54 -25.69 -28.29
CA ALA A 540 18.18 -26.12 -26.95
C ALA A 540 17.83 -27.60 -26.92
N VAL A 541 18.20 -28.26 -25.83
CA VAL A 541 17.67 -29.58 -25.47
C VAL A 541 16.33 -29.34 -24.81
N GLU A 542 15.25 -29.72 -25.49
CA GLU A 542 13.87 -29.58 -25.02
C GLU A 542 13.29 -30.95 -24.67
N MET A 543 12.60 -31.03 -23.54
CA MET A 543 11.87 -32.22 -23.09
C MET A 543 10.40 -31.89 -22.88
N TYR A 544 9.52 -32.74 -23.40
CA TYR A 544 8.07 -32.57 -23.33
C TYR A 544 7.43 -33.69 -22.51
N THR A 545 6.29 -33.41 -21.85
CA THR A 545 5.43 -34.41 -21.22
C THR A 545 4.32 -34.84 -22.17
N ASN A 546 3.75 -36.03 -21.92
CA ASN A 546 2.65 -36.59 -22.71
C ASN A 546 1.25 -36.19 -22.19
N ASP A 547 1.18 -35.48 -21.07
CA ASP A 547 -0.05 -35.16 -20.37
C ASP A 547 -0.40 -33.68 -20.60
N ASP A 548 -1.57 -33.46 -21.19
CA ASP A 548 -2.24 -32.19 -21.53
C ASP A 548 -1.71 -31.40 -22.74
N GLY A 549 -2.55 -31.29 -23.76
CA GLY A 549 -2.18 -30.77 -25.08
C GLY A 549 -1.60 -29.35 -25.07
N GLY A 550 -0.40 -29.21 -25.63
CA GLY A 550 0.18 -27.95 -26.08
C GLY A 550 1.70 -28.01 -26.15
N ASP A 551 2.24 -27.74 -27.33
CA ASP A 551 3.61 -27.52 -27.83
C ASP A 551 4.71 -26.88 -26.91
N GLN A 552 4.64 -26.93 -25.57
CA GLN A 552 5.59 -26.28 -24.64
C GLN A 552 6.50 -27.27 -23.89
N PRO A 553 7.82 -27.04 -23.83
CA PRO A 553 8.75 -27.94 -23.15
C PRO A 553 8.72 -27.80 -21.62
N LEU A 554 8.69 -28.93 -20.93
CA LEU A 554 8.80 -29.03 -19.47
C LEU A 554 10.20 -28.61 -18.98
N ILE A 555 11.25 -28.97 -19.72
CA ILE A 555 12.63 -28.61 -19.42
C ILE A 555 13.29 -28.15 -20.72
N ARG A 556 13.94 -27.00 -20.68
CA ARG A 556 14.76 -26.47 -21.78
C ARG A 556 16.17 -26.19 -21.26
N VAL A 557 17.18 -26.70 -21.95
CA VAL A 557 18.60 -26.54 -21.56
C VAL A 557 19.40 -26.07 -22.77
N TYR A 558 20.17 -25.00 -22.63
CA TYR A 558 21.08 -24.56 -23.69
C TYR A 558 22.29 -23.78 -23.14
N ALA A 559 23.35 -23.74 -23.93
CA ALA A 559 24.58 -23.03 -23.60
C ALA A 559 24.49 -21.55 -24.00
N LEU A 560 25.00 -20.67 -23.15
CA LEU A 560 25.10 -19.23 -23.39
C LEU A 560 26.51 -18.84 -23.89
N PRO A 561 26.65 -17.66 -24.55
CA PRO A 561 27.94 -17.15 -25.02
C PRO A 561 28.83 -16.75 -23.83
N GLY A 562 29.61 -17.72 -23.31
CA GLY A 562 30.46 -17.50 -22.13
C GLY A 562 30.75 -18.76 -21.28
N ASN A 563 30.45 -19.95 -21.79
CA ASN A 563 30.48 -21.23 -21.03
C ASN A 563 29.50 -21.27 -19.85
N GLU A 564 28.44 -20.45 -19.90
CA GLU A 564 27.35 -20.49 -18.93
C GLU A 564 26.22 -21.37 -19.45
N LEU A 565 25.44 -21.91 -18.54
CA LEU A 565 24.31 -22.77 -18.83
C LEU A 565 23.01 -22.07 -18.42
N GLU A 566 22.04 -22.01 -19.33
CA GLU A 566 20.66 -21.65 -19.00
C GLU A 566 19.78 -22.91 -18.99
N ILE A 567 19.06 -23.10 -17.89
CA ILE A 567 18.07 -24.16 -17.71
C ILE A 567 16.75 -23.51 -17.35
N SER A 568 15.67 -23.84 -18.05
CA SER A 568 14.33 -23.45 -17.64
C SER A 568 13.41 -24.65 -17.44
N PHE A 569 12.48 -24.48 -16.50
CA PHE A 569 11.46 -25.44 -16.12
C PHE A 569 10.08 -24.82 -16.40
N ARG A 570 9.14 -25.62 -16.92
CA ARG A 570 7.75 -25.23 -17.22
C ARG A 570 7.66 -23.92 -18.00
N ASP A 571 8.19 -23.91 -19.23
CA ASP A 571 8.17 -22.73 -20.12
C ASP A 571 8.63 -21.42 -19.46
N ASP A 572 9.84 -21.44 -18.88
CA ASP A 572 10.48 -20.29 -18.22
C ASP A 572 9.82 -19.81 -16.91
N ASP A 573 8.91 -20.59 -16.32
CA ASP A 573 8.36 -20.35 -14.98
C ASP A 573 9.47 -20.27 -13.92
N ILE A 574 10.43 -21.20 -13.98
CA ILE A 574 11.64 -21.16 -13.14
C ILE A 574 12.83 -21.29 -14.06
N LYS A 575 13.80 -20.38 -13.90
CA LYS A 575 14.99 -20.32 -14.73
C LYS A 575 16.25 -20.27 -13.89
N ILE A 576 17.25 -21.05 -14.27
CA ILE A 576 18.58 -21.09 -13.67
C ILE A 576 19.59 -20.64 -14.71
N VAL A 577 20.42 -19.68 -14.35
CA VAL A 577 21.64 -19.33 -15.08
C VAL A 577 22.83 -19.73 -14.22
N PHE A 578 23.72 -20.57 -14.75
CA PHE A 578 24.75 -21.26 -13.98
C PHE A 578 26.11 -21.27 -14.69
N ASP A 579 27.16 -20.81 -14.00
CA ASP A 579 28.52 -20.67 -14.57
C ASP A 579 29.55 -21.69 -14.02
N GLY A 580 29.11 -22.66 -13.21
CA GLY A 580 30.00 -23.62 -12.53
C GLY A 580 30.38 -23.23 -11.10
N TYR A 581 30.32 -21.94 -10.76
CA TYR A 581 30.70 -21.40 -9.44
C TYR A 581 29.56 -20.63 -8.75
N ARG A 582 28.63 -20.09 -9.53
CA ARG A 582 27.51 -19.27 -9.09
C ARG A 582 26.27 -19.65 -9.89
N ALA A 583 25.14 -19.60 -9.21
CA ALA A 583 23.84 -19.85 -9.79
C ALA A 583 22.92 -18.67 -9.53
N ARG A 584 22.17 -18.24 -10.54
CA ARG A 584 21.08 -17.28 -10.39
C ARG A 584 19.76 -17.94 -10.78
N PHE A 585 18.81 -17.87 -9.87
CA PHE A 585 17.46 -18.41 -9.99
C PHE A 585 16.50 -17.28 -10.26
N PHE A 586 15.62 -17.44 -11.24
CA PHE A 586 14.53 -16.53 -11.52
C PHE A 586 13.23 -17.33 -11.42
N ALA A 587 12.20 -16.70 -10.86
CA ALA A 587 10.88 -17.30 -10.80
C ALA A 587 9.84 -16.36 -11.41
N ASP A 588 8.78 -16.93 -11.98
CA ASP A 588 7.60 -16.21 -12.39
C ASP A 588 6.81 -15.71 -11.16
N GLN A 589 6.05 -14.63 -11.35
CA GLN A 589 5.24 -14.03 -10.28
C GLN A 589 4.17 -14.99 -9.72
N SER A 590 3.76 -16.01 -10.48
CA SER A 590 2.87 -17.08 -10.00
C SER A 590 3.39 -17.82 -8.76
N TYR A 591 4.71 -17.83 -8.54
CA TYR A 591 5.37 -18.43 -7.38
C TYR A 591 5.54 -17.49 -6.19
N PHE A 592 4.95 -16.30 -6.23
CA PHE A 592 4.98 -15.35 -5.12
C PHE A 592 4.40 -15.97 -3.84
N ASN A 593 5.15 -15.86 -2.74
CA ASN A 593 4.86 -16.42 -1.41
C ASN A 593 4.74 -17.95 -1.38
N ASN A 594 5.36 -18.66 -2.33
CA ASN A 594 5.28 -20.11 -2.46
C ASN A 594 6.65 -20.82 -2.38
N PHE A 595 7.70 -20.14 -1.91
CA PHE A 595 9.02 -20.75 -1.76
C PHE A 595 9.44 -20.81 -0.29
N VAL A 596 10.25 -21.81 0.01
CA VAL A 596 11.12 -21.87 1.20
C VAL A 596 12.49 -22.38 0.77
N GLY A 597 13.48 -22.16 1.61
CA GLY A 597 14.88 -22.55 1.35
C GLY A 597 15.80 -21.36 1.52
N LEU A 598 17.06 -21.53 1.14
CA LEU A 598 18.07 -20.47 1.22
C LEU A 598 17.70 -19.19 0.43
N CYS A 599 16.84 -19.33 -0.60
CA CYS A 599 16.35 -18.20 -1.38
C CYS A 599 15.21 -17.40 -0.74
N GLY A 600 14.78 -17.74 0.49
CA GLY A 600 13.74 -16.99 1.21
C GLY A 600 12.31 -17.37 0.82
N THR A 601 11.36 -16.49 1.16
CA THR A 601 9.90 -16.73 1.06
C THR A 601 9.28 -16.23 -0.24
N ASN A 602 9.95 -15.30 -0.94
CA ASN A 602 9.52 -14.73 -2.22
C ASN A 602 8.17 -14.00 -2.11
N ASN A 603 7.95 -13.27 -1.02
CA ASN A 603 6.70 -12.58 -0.74
C ASN A 603 6.83 -11.04 -0.69
N GLY A 604 7.98 -10.52 -1.12
CA GLY A 604 8.32 -9.11 -1.10
C GLY A 604 8.77 -8.57 0.25
N GLU A 605 8.83 -9.40 1.30
CA GLU A 605 9.14 -9.00 2.69
C GLU A 605 10.40 -9.66 3.23
N GLY A 606 11.57 -9.06 3.00
CA GLY A 606 12.86 -9.63 3.43
C GLY A 606 13.06 -9.81 4.95
N GLU A 607 12.14 -9.32 5.79
CA GLU A 607 12.18 -9.55 7.24
C GLU A 607 11.86 -11.00 7.61
N ASP A 608 11.07 -11.71 6.80
CA ASP A 608 10.68 -13.10 7.05
C ASP A 608 11.45 -14.13 6.20
N ASP A 609 12.34 -13.67 5.31
CA ASP A 609 13.19 -14.52 4.47
C ASP A 609 14.01 -15.57 5.23
N PHE A 610 14.32 -15.31 6.51
CA PHE A 610 15.07 -16.23 7.37
C PHE A 610 14.17 -17.15 8.19
N ILE A 611 13.02 -17.54 7.63
CA ILE A 611 12.12 -18.52 8.23
C ILE A 611 12.68 -19.94 8.05
N THR A 612 12.80 -20.68 9.14
CA THR A 612 13.26 -22.09 9.10
C THR A 612 12.09 -23.05 8.84
N PRO A 613 12.36 -24.34 8.51
CA PRO A 613 11.32 -25.36 8.37
C PRO A 613 10.38 -25.50 9.58
N ASP A 614 10.85 -25.13 10.79
CA ASP A 614 10.05 -25.12 12.02
C ASP A 614 9.19 -23.85 12.20
N GLN A 615 8.99 -23.07 11.13
CA GLN A 615 8.29 -21.78 11.10
C GLN A 615 8.85 -20.76 12.09
N CYS A 616 10.17 -20.71 12.17
CA CYS A 616 10.85 -19.80 13.08
C CYS A 616 11.69 -18.79 12.29
N VAL A 617 11.42 -17.49 12.48
CA VAL A 617 12.26 -16.45 11.87
C VAL A 617 13.52 -16.29 12.71
N MET A 618 14.66 -16.64 12.12
CA MET A 618 15.97 -16.61 12.76
C MET A 618 16.71 -15.31 12.44
N ARG A 619 17.32 -14.71 13.46
CA ARG A 619 18.13 -13.49 13.28
C ARG A 619 19.53 -13.78 12.70
N LYS A 620 20.07 -14.97 12.99
CA LYS A 620 21.41 -15.37 12.53
C LYS A 620 21.31 -16.18 11.23
N PRO A 621 21.91 -15.71 10.13
CA PRO A 621 21.83 -16.39 8.84
C PRO A 621 22.46 -17.78 8.86
N GLU A 622 23.47 -18.03 9.72
CA GLU A 622 24.15 -19.33 9.82
C GLU A 622 23.21 -20.41 10.37
N TYR A 623 22.36 -20.06 11.34
CA TYR A 623 21.38 -20.99 11.90
C TYR A 623 20.23 -21.24 10.92
N PHE A 624 19.77 -20.20 10.24
CA PHE A 624 18.78 -20.29 9.18
C PHE A 624 19.27 -21.21 8.06
N ALA A 625 20.44 -20.92 7.50
CA ALA A 625 20.97 -21.68 6.38
C ALA A 625 21.29 -23.13 6.75
N ALA A 626 21.79 -23.37 7.97
CA ALA A 626 22.00 -24.72 8.48
C ALA A 626 20.70 -25.51 8.64
N SER A 627 19.57 -24.87 8.95
CA SER A 627 18.26 -25.54 9.08
C SER A 627 17.79 -26.18 7.76
N TYR A 628 18.27 -25.69 6.62
CA TYR A 628 18.01 -26.24 5.28
C TYR A 628 19.09 -27.22 4.80
N ALA A 629 20.06 -27.58 5.65
CA ALA A 629 21.11 -28.54 5.33
C ALA A 629 20.64 -30.00 5.55
N LEU A 630 20.89 -30.85 4.57
CA LEU A 630 20.63 -32.29 4.64
C LEU A 630 21.83 -33.01 5.31
N THR A 631 21.81 -33.11 6.64
CA THR A 631 22.94 -33.58 7.46
C THR A 631 23.13 -35.10 7.51
N GLY A 632 22.23 -35.89 6.89
CA GLY A 632 22.19 -37.36 7.01
C GLY A 632 23.11 -38.16 6.08
N MET A 633 23.74 -37.56 5.08
CA MET A 633 24.58 -38.29 4.10
C MET A 633 25.87 -37.53 3.79
N ASN A 634 27.04 -38.09 4.15
CA ASN A 634 28.38 -37.58 3.80
C ASN A 634 28.53 -36.05 3.86
N CYS A 635 28.14 -35.46 4.99
CA CYS A 635 28.18 -34.03 5.25
C CYS A 635 29.36 -33.71 6.18
N SER A 636 30.24 -32.80 5.75
CA SER A 636 31.41 -32.28 6.46
C SER A 636 31.54 -30.78 6.15
N GLY A 637 31.35 -29.94 7.18
CA GLY A 637 31.38 -28.49 7.02
C GLY A 637 30.75 -27.78 8.22
N PRO A 638 30.75 -26.43 8.21
CA PRO A 638 30.24 -25.63 9.33
C PRO A 638 28.73 -25.85 9.55
N ALA A 639 27.99 -26.25 8.50
CA ALA A 639 26.56 -26.52 8.55
C ALA A 639 26.15 -27.49 9.67
N GLN A 640 26.92 -28.56 9.93
CA GLN A 640 26.58 -29.54 10.97
C GLN A 640 26.71 -28.96 12.39
N ALA A 641 27.74 -28.15 12.62
CA ALA A 641 27.93 -27.45 13.89
C ALA A 641 26.80 -26.44 14.13
N TYR A 642 26.50 -25.61 13.12
CA TYR A 642 25.41 -24.64 13.19
C TYR A 642 24.03 -25.29 13.32
N PHE A 643 23.79 -26.44 12.67
CA PHE A 643 22.55 -27.19 12.81
C PHE A 643 22.36 -27.72 14.24
N THR A 644 23.44 -28.20 14.87
CA THR A 644 23.41 -28.66 16.27
C THR A 644 23.17 -27.49 17.22
N GLU A 645 23.85 -26.35 17.00
CA GLU A 645 23.63 -25.14 17.78
C GLU A 645 22.23 -24.55 17.61
N TYR A 646 21.69 -24.56 16.39
CA TYR A 646 20.31 -24.19 16.09
C TYR A 646 19.34 -24.98 16.97
N HIS A 647 19.44 -26.31 17.00
CA HIS A 647 18.55 -27.15 17.82
C HIS A 647 18.68 -26.87 19.33
N GLN A 648 19.86 -26.50 19.82
CA GLN A 648 20.09 -26.22 21.24
C GLN A 648 19.64 -24.81 21.66
N LYS A 649 19.80 -23.80 20.79
CA LYS A 649 19.59 -22.37 21.10
C LYS A 649 18.32 -21.78 20.46
N ALA A 650 17.60 -22.53 19.61
CA ALA A 650 16.42 -22.04 18.89
C ALA A 650 15.37 -21.42 19.84
N GLN A 651 15.14 -21.99 21.03
CA GLN A 651 14.15 -21.43 21.97
C GLN A 651 14.46 -20.01 22.47
N GLN A 652 15.72 -19.57 22.45
CA GLN A 652 16.12 -18.22 22.92
C GLN A 652 16.10 -17.16 21.81
N HIS A 653 16.24 -17.57 20.54
CA HIS A 653 16.38 -16.67 19.40
C HIS A 653 15.25 -16.77 18.38
N CYS A 654 14.26 -17.64 18.63
CA CYS A 654 13.14 -17.81 17.73
C CYS A 654 12.11 -16.69 17.85
N VAL A 655 11.85 -16.00 16.74
CA VAL A 655 10.70 -15.10 16.62
C VAL A 655 9.65 -15.80 15.78
N LYS A 656 8.51 -16.13 16.41
CA LYS A 656 7.35 -16.64 15.68
C LYS A 656 6.56 -15.45 15.11
N PRO A 657 6.31 -15.39 13.80
CA PRO A 657 5.50 -14.33 13.22
C PRO A 657 4.08 -14.41 13.81
N GLN A 658 3.57 -13.27 14.28
CA GLN A 658 2.18 -13.11 14.67
C GLN A 658 1.48 -12.32 13.57
N TYR A 659 0.56 -12.98 12.88
CA TYR A 659 -0.23 -12.37 11.82
C TYR A 659 -1.47 -11.71 12.41
N TYR A 660 -1.65 -10.43 12.15
CA TYR A 660 -2.86 -9.68 12.49
C TYR A 660 -3.63 -9.41 11.20
N PHE A 661 -4.82 -9.99 11.09
CA PHE A 661 -5.67 -9.80 9.93
C PHE A 661 -6.49 -8.53 10.09
N GLY A 662 -6.26 -7.56 9.20
CA GLY A 662 -7.15 -6.42 8.99
C GLY A 662 -8.16 -6.73 7.89
N ASN A 663 -9.33 -6.10 7.94
CA ASN A 663 -10.29 -6.16 6.84
C ASN A 663 -9.71 -5.38 5.64
N VAL A 664 -9.03 -6.08 4.74
CA VAL A 664 -8.54 -5.51 3.48
C VAL A 664 -9.51 -5.94 2.39
N ILE A 665 -10.15 -4.97 1.75
CA ILE A 665 -10.86 -5.22 0.48
C ILE A 665 -9.76 -5.37 -0.57
N SER A 666 -9.53 -6.60 -1.05
CA SER A 666 -8.60 -6.83 -2.15
C SER A 666 -9.04 -6.05 -3.40
N GLU A 667 -8.11 -5.68 -4.28
CA GLU A 667 -8.43 -5.00 -5.55
C GLU A 667 -9.48 -5.80 -6.38
N GLN A 668 -9.52 -7.12 -6.19
CA GLN A 668 -10.48 -8.03 -6.79
C GLN A 668 -11.88 -7.91 -6.17
N GLU A 669 -11.97 -7.70 -4.85
CA GLU A 669 -13.21 -7.38 -4.13
C GLU A 669 -13.67 -5.93 -4.36
N ALA A 670 -12.75 -5.02 -4.70
CA ALA A 670 -13.04 -3.64 -5.12
C ALA A 670 -13.52 -3.55 -6.58
N GLY A 671 -13.62 -4.66 -7.31
CA GLY A 671 -14.17 -4.71 -8.66
C GLY A 671 -13.29 -4.07 -9.74
N ARG A 672 -12.03 -3.74 -9.44
CA ARG A 672 -11.08 -3.22 -10.43
C ARG A 672 -10.53 -4.38 -11.25
N GLN A 673 -10.56 -4.24 -12.58
CA GLN A 673 -9.87 -5.20 -13.44
C GLN A 673 -8.38 -5.15 -13.09
N ARG A 674 -7.74 -6.31 -12.94
CA ARG A 674 -6.28 -6.38 -13.08
C ARG A 674 -5.94 -5.68 -14.40
N TYR A 675 -4.98 -4.76 -14.38
CA TYR A 675 -4.26 -4.44 -15.61
C TYR A 675 -3.65 -5.76 -16.09
N ASN A 676 -4.37 -6.44 -16.96
CA ASN A 676 -3.82 -7.51 -17.77
C ASN A 676 -2.79 -6.82 -18.66
N TYR A 677 -1.51 -6.97 -18.32
CA TYR A 677 -0.45 -6.86 -19.33
C TYR A 677 -0.52 -8.13 -20.20
N TYR A 678 -1.63 -8.32 -20.89
CA TYR A 678 -1.72 -9.26 -21.99
C TYR A 678 -1.22 -8.52 -23.22
N TYR A 679 -0.12 -9.03 -23.78
CA TYR A 679 0.29 -8.78 -25.16
C TYR A 679 -0.94 -8.89 -26.06
N LYS A 680 -1.39 -7.75 -26.62
CA LYS A 680 -2.17 -7.78 -27.84
C LYS A 680 -1.15 -7.87 -28.96
N ASP A 681 -1.09 -9.04 -29.59
CA ASP A 681 -0.52 -9.15 -30.93
C ASP A 681 -1.18 -8.11 -31.83
N PHE A 682 -0.34 -7.26 -32.41
CA PHE A 682 -0.74 -6.22 -33.34
C PHE A 682 -0.67 -6.83 -34.74
N ASP A 683 -1.79 -7.35 -35.22
CA ASP A 683 -1.98 -7.50 -36.66
C ASP A 683 -2.23 -6.11 -37.26
N LEU A 684 -1.41 -5.78 -38.24
CA LEU A 684 -1.42 -4.57 -39.03
C LEU A 684 -2.74 -4.40 -39.77
N SER A 685 -3.47 -3.31 -39.49
CA SER A 685 -4.12 -2.54 -40.54
C SER A 685 -4.48 -1.15 -40.06
N ASP A 686 -4.11 -0.18 -40.89
CA ASP A 686 -4.37 1.24 -40.79
C ASP A 686 -5.83 1.55 -40.45
N SER A 687 -6.07 2.53 -39.57
CA SER A 687 -6.60 3.82 -40.00
C SER A 687 -6.92 4.73 -38.82
N SER A 688 -6.51 5.98 -39.02
CA SER A 688 -6.91 7.20 -38.33
C SER A 688 -8.36 7.24 -37.85
N SER A 689 -8.60 7.73 -36.64
CA SER A 689 -9.25 9.03 -36.45
C SER A 689 -9.38 9.42 -34.99
N SER A 690 -9.22 10.72 -34.82
CA SER A 690 -9.32 11.61 -33.68
C SER A 690 -10.70 11.68 -33.03
N GLU A 691 -10.67 12.08 -31.75
CA GLU A 691 -11.68 12.91 -31.08
C GLU A 691 -13.06 12.28 -30.82
N SER A 692 -13.89 12.69 -29.87
CA SER A 692 -13.82 13.55 -28.69
C SER A 692 -15.14 13.29 -27.95
N SER A 693 -15.19 13.65 -26.68
CA SER A 693 -16.37 13.55 -25.82
C SER A 693 -17.50 14.49 -26.23
N SER A 694 -18.75 14.01 -26.31
CA SER A 694 -19.91 14.76 -25.82
C SER A 694 -21.20 13.92 -25.73
N SER A 695 -21.86 14.10 -24.59
CA SER A 695 -23.24 13.80 -24.21
C SER A 695 -24.32 14.30 -25.19
N SER A 696 -25.42 13.54 -25.32
CA SER A 696 -26.80 13.88 -24.84
C SER A 696 -27.92 13.30 -25.72
N ASP A 697 -28.86 12.62 -25.05
CA ASP A 697 -30.34 12.65 -25.15
C ASP A 697 -31.13 12.36 -26.47
N GLU A 698 -31.93 11.29 -26.33
CA GLU A 698 -33.36 11.07 -26.68
C GLU A 698 -33.93 10.97 -28.12
N SER A 699 -34.73 9.90 -28.26
CA SER A 699 -36.05 9.75 -28.93
C SER A 699 -36.19 9.22 -30.38
N ASP A 700 -36.76 8.00 -30.42
CA ASP A 700 -37.95 7.51 -31.14
C ASP A 700 -38.02 7.21 -32.67
N ASP A 701 -38.42 5.95 -32.90
CA ASP A 701 -39.52 5.46 -33.75
C ASP A 701 -39.34 4.99 -35.23
N SER A 702 -39.34 3.64 -35.34
CA SER A 702 -40.40 2.81 -35.97
C SER A 702 -40.37 2.37 -37.46
N ASN A 703 -40.51 1.03 -37.61
CA ASN A 703 -41.28 0.23 -38.61
C ASN A 703 -40.94 0.28 -40.12
N SER A 704 -41.07 -0.77 -40.95
CA SER A 704 -41.54 -2.17 -40.83
C SER A 704 -41.43 -2.90 -42.20
N SER A 705 -41.36 -4.25 -42.16
CA SER A 705 -41.93 -5.25 -43.12
C SER A 705 -41.27 -5.47 -44.50
N SER A 706 -41.27 -6.65 -45.16
CA SER A 706 -41.45 -8.10 -44.85
C SER A 706 -41.39 -8.89 -46.20
N SER A 707 -41.28 -10.23 -46.14
CA SER A 707 -41.54 -11.32 -47.15
C SER A 707 -40.27 -12.02 -47.73
N GLU A 708 -39.89 -13.23 -47.26
CA GLU A 708 -40.35 -14.61 -47.58
C GLU A 708 -39.88 -15.09 -48.99
N GLU A 709 -39.12 -16.18 -49.20
CA GLU A 709 -39.46 -17.60 -48.95
C GLU A 709 -38.26 -18.59 -49.19
N ARG A 710 -38.33 -19.77 -48.53
CA ARG A 710 -37.77 -21.14 -48.85
C ARG A 710 -36.31 -21.56 -48.50
N LYS A 711 -36.22 -22.50 -47.54
CA LYS A 711 -35.12 -23.47 -47.28
C LYS A 711 -35.52 -24.90 -47.72
N PRO A 712 -34.57 -25.84 -47.89
CA PRO A 712 -34.37 -26.81 -46.80
C PRO A 712 -32.91 -27.19 -46.46
N ASN A 713 -32.71 -27.33 -45.15
CA ASN A 713 -31.66 -27.94 -44.31
C ASN A 713 -30.37 -28.53 -44.91
N ARG A 714 -29.24 -27.96 -44.47
CA ARG A 714 -28.41 -28.61 -43.43
C ARG A 714 -27.62 -27.58 -42.60
N GLU A 715 -27.77 -27.72 -41.28
CA GLU A 715 -26.89 -27.24 -40.20
C GLU A 715 -26.50 -25.75 -40.22
N HIS A 716 -27.45 -24.92 -39.78
CA HIS A 716 -27.16 -23.54 -39.36
C HIS A 716 -27.13 -23.45 -37.83
N PHE A 717 -25.98 -23.00 -37.35
CA PHE A 717 -25.88 -21.96 -36.32
C PHE A 717 -27.15 -21.11 -36.19
N PHE A 718 -27.63 -20.99 -34.96
CA PHE A 718 -27.94 -19.75 -34.25
C PHE A 718 -29.09 -20.01 -33.27
N GLU A 719 -28.91 -19.58 -32.02
CA GLU A 719 -29.82 -18.57 -31.47
C GLU A 719 -29.11 -17.74 -30.40
N LYS A 720 -28.55 -16.60 -30.85
CA LYS A 720 -28.62 -15.38 -30.07
C LYS A 720 -30.12 -15.10 -29.84
N GLN A 721 -30.61 -15.29 -28.62
CA GLN A 721 -31.85 -14.67 -28.15
C GLN A 721 -31.44 -13.58 -27.16
N GLN A 722 -31.37 -12.34 -27.64
CA GLN A 722 -32.41 -11.32 -27.49
C GLN A 722 -32.59 -10.87 -26.03
N TYR A 723 -31.50 -10.31 -25.48
CA TYR A 723 -31.64 -9.32 -24.41
C TYR A 723 -31.68 -7.95 -25.07
N THR A 724 -32.60 -7.10 -24.66
CA THR A 724 -32.50 -5.68 -24.99
C THR A 724 -31.35 -5.08 -24.19
N GLU A 725 -30.61 -4.12 -24.75
CA GLU A 725 -29.60 -3.33 -23.99
C GLU A 725 -30.25 -2.42 -22.94
N LYS A 726 -31.59 -2.44 -22.82
CA LYS A 726 -32.31 -1.66 -21.83
C LYS A 726 -32.13 -2.31 -20.45
N GLU A 727 -31.19 -1.74 -19.71
CA GLU A 727 -30.91 -2.09 -18.33
C GLU A 727 -32.16 -1.89 -17.47
N CYS A 728 -32.36 -2.79 -16.51
CA CYS A 728 -33.48 -2.69 -15.59
C CYS A 728 -33.00 -2.70 -14.13
N PRO A 729 -33.74 -2.03 -13.23
CA PRO A 729 -33.28 -1.81 -11.87
C PRO A 729 -33.16 -3.11 -11.07
N VAL A 730 -32.10 -3.18 -10.26
CA VAL A 730 -31.87 -4.25 -9.29
C VAL A 730 -32.72 -3.99 -8.06
N LYS A 731 -33.49 -4.99 -7.61
CA LYS A 731 -34.30 -4.94 -6.38
C LYS A 731 -33.68 -5.81 -5.28
N TYR A 732 -33.84 -5.40 -4.02
CA TYR A 732 -33.36 -6.17 -2.88
C TYR A 732 -34.44 -7.09 -2.34
N GLN A 733 -34.22 -8.40 -2.47
CA GLN A 733 -35.19 -9.41 -2.08
C GLN A 733 -34.52 -10.57 -1.35
N ALA A 734 -35.09 -11.01 -0.24
CA ALA A 734 -34.67 -12.20 0.48
C ALA A 734 -34.68 -13.40 -0.49
N GLN A 735 -33.62 -14.19 -0.48
CA GLN A 735 -33.48 -15.38 -1.32
C GLN A 735 -33.55 -16.64 -0.46
N TYR A 736 -33.81 -17.77 -1.11
CA TYR A 736 -33.72 -19.07 -0.45
C TYR A 736 -33.05 -20.09 -1.36
N VAL A 737 -32.43 -21.10 -0.75
CA VAL A 737 -31.91 -22.29 -1.43
C VAL A 737 -32.48 -23.55 -0.78
N GLU A 738 -32.62 -24.61 -1.57
CA GLU A 738 -32.99 -25.94 -1.06
C GLU A 738 -31.75 -26.83 -1.15
N GLN A 739 -31.31 -27.38 -0.02
CA GLN A 739 -30.14 -28.24 0.06
C GLN A 739 -30.48 -29.48 0.90
N GLY A 740 -30.67 -30.62 0.24
CA GLY A 740 -31.14 -31.85 0.87
C GLY A 740 -32.53 -31.65 1.50
N ASP A 741 -32.67 -32.04 2.77
CA ASP A 741 -33.93 -31.98 3.53
C ASP A 741 -34.19 -30.62 4.19
N LYS A 742 -33.45 -29.56 3.83
CA LYS A 742 -33.56 -28.23 4.46
C LYS A 742 -33.74 -27.11 3.44
N ILE A 743 -34.51 -26.10 3.84
CA ILE A 743 -34.69 -24.84 3.12
C ILE A 743 -33.99 -23.73 3.91
N CYS A 744 -33.11 -23.01 3.23
CA CYS A 744 -32.29 -21.97 3.83
C CYS A 744 -32.64 -20.59 3.27
N PHE A 745 -32.92 -19.63 4.13
CA PHE A 745 -33.36 -18.28 3.80
C PHE A 745 -32.28 -17.26 4.16
N THR A 746 -32.00 -16.29 3.30
CA THR A 746 -30.99 -15.26 3.55
C THR A 746 -31.37 -14.37 4.72
N SER A 747 -30.43 -14.11 5.62
CA SER A 747 -30.65 -13.22 6.78
C SER A 747 -30.87 -11.76 6.39
N ARG A 748 -30.39 -11.36 5.22
CA ARG A 748 -30.61 -10.02 4.62
C ARG A 748 -31.09 -10.12 3.16
N PRO A 749 -31.91 -9.18 2.67
CA PRO A 749 -32.29 -9.12 1.26
C PRO A 749 -31.08 -9.01 0.33
N LEU A 750 -31.10 -9.72 -0.79
CA LEU A 750 -30.02 -9.74 -1.79
C LEU A 750 -30.45 -9.06 -3.09
N PRO A 751 -29.51 -8.48 -3.85
CA PRO A 751 -29.80 -7.91 -5.15
C PRO A 751 -30.33 -8.98 -6.10
N THR A 752 -31.45 -8.71 -6.74
CA THR A 752 -32.12 -9.56 -7.72
C THR A 752 -32.69 -8.70 -8.84
N CYS A 753 -32.81 -9.26 -10.04
CA CYS A 753 -33.45 -8.53 -11.13
C CYS A 753 -34.96 -8.37 -10.87
N ALA A 754 -35.52 -7.23 -11.29
CA ALA A 754 -36.96 -7.00 -11.25
C ALA A 754 -37.75 -8.06 -12.04
N SER A 755 -39.05 -8.21 -11.74
CA SER A 755 -39.92 -9.13 -12.50
C SER A 755 -39.91 -8.74 -13.98
N GLN A 756 -39.71 -9.71 -14.88
CA GLN A 756 -39.49 -9.55 -16.34
C GLN A 756 -38.05 -9.20 -16.76
N CYS A 757 -37.08 -9.32 -15.86
CA CYS A 757 -35.66 -9.19 -16.17
C CYS A 757 -34.83 -10.45 -15.85
N LYS A 758 -33.71 -10.62 -16.54
CA LYS A 758 -32.70 -11.65 -16.24
C LYS A 758 -31.32 -11.04 -16.03
N ALA A 759 -30.54 -11.73 -15.21
CA ALA A 759 -29.14 -11.41 -14.96
C ALA A 759 -28.27 -11.93 -16.11
N THR A 760 -27.58 -11.04 -16.82
CA THR A 760 -26.62 -11.40 -17.88
C THR A 760 -25.26 -11.73 -17.31
N GLU A 761 -24.83 -11.00 -16.28
CA GLU A 761 -23.61 -11.26 -15.54
C GLU A 761 -23.92 -11.53 -14.08
N LYS A 762 -23.27 -12.54 -13.49
CA LYS A 762 -23.48 -12.93 -12.08
C LYS A 762 -22.16 -13.01 -11.33
N ALA A 763 -22.15 -12.54 -10.09
CA ALA A 763 -21.06 -12.67 -9.14
C ALA A 763 -21.41 -13.70 -8.07
N PRO A 764 -20.52 -14.66 -7.74
CA PRO A 764 -20.70 -15.49 -6.56
C PRO A 764 -20.50 -14.64 -5.30
N LYS A 765 -21.40 -14.79 -4.31
CA LYS A 765 -21.28 -14.16 -2.98
C LYS A 765 -21.75 -15.13 -1.90
N TYR A 766 -21.00 -15.25 -0.82
CA TYR A 766 -21.40 -16.02 0.36
C TYR A 766 -22.32 -15.16 1.24
N VAL A 767 -23.48 -15.72 1.59
CA VAL A 767 -24.51 -15.01 2.35
C VAL A 767 -24.98 -15.88 3.50
N ASP A 768 -25.05 -15.29 4.68
CA ASP A 768 -25.58 -15.93 5.88
C ASP A 768 -27.07 -16.24 5.69
N VAL A 769 -27.42 -17.49 6.02
CA VAL A 769 -28.76 -18.02 5.88
C VAL A 769 -29.24 -18.68 7.18
N HIS A 770 -30.54 -18.54 7.42
CA HIS A 770 -31.28 -19.29 8.43
C HIS A 770 -31.92 -20.52 7.77
N CYS A 771 -31.58 -21.72 8.23
CA CYS A 771 -32.09 -22.97 7.65
C CYS A 771 -33.11 -23.66 8.55
N ARG A 772 -34.18 -24.15 7.93
CA ARG A 772 -35.24 -24.93 8.59
C ARG A 772 -35.49 -26.20 7.79
N ASP A 773 -36.03 -27.23 8.43
CA ASP A 773 -36.37 -28.47 7.74
C ASP A 773 -37.44 -28.23 6.66
N ALA A 774 -37.31 -28.92 5.52
CA ALA A 774 -38.19 -28.72 4.38
C ALA A 774 -39.64 -29.17 4.67
N THR A 775 -39.85 -30.01 5.68
CA THR A 775 -41.17 -30.45 6.16
C THR A 775 -41.83 -29.44 7.09
N ASP A 776 -41.12 -28.40 7.53
CA ASP A 776 -41.64 -27.39 8.44
C ASP A 776 -42.62 -26.44 7.72
N SER A 777 -43.81 -26.30 8.29
CA SER A 777 -44.87 -25.43 7.77
C SER A 777 -44.46 -23.96 7.70
N VAL A 778 -43.59 -23.49 8.61
CA VAL A 778 -43.08 -22.12 8.62
C VAL A 778 -42.06 -21.89 7.51
N ALA A 779 -41.21 -22.89 7.23
CA ALA A 779 -40.26 -22.83 6.13
C ALA A 779 -40.99 -22.77 4.78
N GLN A 780 -42.06 -23.56 4.61
CA GLN A 780 -42.89 -23.51 3.40
C GLN A 780 -43.60 -22.16 3.26
N LEU A 781 -44.05 -21.55 4.37
CA LEU A 781 -44.65 -20.22 4.35
C LEU A 781 -43.65 -19.15 3.89
N TYR A 782 -42.43 -19.12 4.45
CA TYR A 782 -41.38 -18.17 4.03
C TYR A 782 -40.98 -18.35 2.57
N LYS A 783 -40.86 -19.60 2.12
CA LYS A 783 -40.61 -19.93 0.70
C LYS A 783 -41.72 -19.36 -0.20
N GLN A 784 -42.99 -19.50 0.18
CA GLN A 784 -44.11 -18.94 -0.58
C GLN A 784 -44.14 -17.41 -0.56
N GLN A 785 -43.82 -16.77 0.57
CA GLN A 785 -43.74 -15.31 0.69
C GLN A 785 -42.63 -14.74 -0.22
N ILE A 786 -41.45 -15.35 -0.20
CA ILE A 786 -40.33 -14.97 -1.07
C ILE A 786 -40.69 -15.16 -2.55
N ARG A 787 -41.33 -16.27 -2.92
CA ARG A 787 -41.81 -16.47 -4.31
C ARG A 787 -42.80 -15.40 -4.77
N LYS A 788 -43.54 -14.78 -3.85
CA LYS A 788 -44.51 -13.70 -4.13
C LYS A 788 -43.89 -12.30 -4.11
N GLY A 789 -42.58 -12.16 -3.91
CA GLY A 789 -41.93 -10.84 -3.88
C GLY A 789 -41.77 -10.24 -2.48
N VAL A 790 -42.18 -10.93 -1.42
CA VAL A 790 -42.20 -10.41 -0.04
C VAL A 790 -40.95 -10.84 0.72
N ASN A 791 -40.36 -9.93 1.49
CA ASN A 791 -39.21 -10.21 2.35
C ASN A 791 -39.69 -10.57 3.76
N PRO A 792 -39.56 -11.84 4.19
CA PRO A 792 -39.84 -12.20 5.57
C PRO A 792 -38.80 -11.55 6.50
N ASP A 793 -39.22 -11.13 7.70
CA ASP A 793 -38.28 -10.58 8.68
C ASP A 793 -37.39 -11.68 9.26
N MET A 794 -36.09 -11.56 8.95
CA MET A 794 -35.04 -12.50 9.36
C MET A 794 -34.07 -11.86 10.38
N SER A 795 -34.32 -10.62 10.81
CA SER A 795 -33.38 -9.81 11.63
C SER A 795 -33.09 -10.43 13.00
N ASN A 796 -34.08 -11.13 13.57
CA ASN A 796 -33.99 -11.79 14.87
C ASN A 796 -33.78 -13.32 14.76
N LYS A 797 -33.38 -13.83 13.58
CA LYS A 797 -33.19 -15.27 13.35
C LYS A 797 -31.71 -15.61 13.34
N SER A 798 -31.36 -16.71 14.01
CA SER A 798 -29.96 -17.15 14.09
C SER A 798 -29.44 -17.61 12.74
N VAL A 799 -28.24 -17.14 12.38
CA VAL A 799 -27.50 -17.65 11.23
C VAL A 799 -27.21 -19.12 11.47
N THR A 800 -27.68 -19.97 10.56
CA THR A 800 -27.51 -21.43 10.67
C THR A 800 -26.29 -21.90 9.88
N LYS A 801 -26.02 -21.27 8.73
CA LYS A 801 -24.83 -21.45 7.89
C LYS A 801 -24.75 -20.32 6.88
N THR A 802 -23.65 -20.22 6.15
CA THR A 802 -23.48 -19.31 5.00
C THR A 802 -23.54 -20.12 3.71
N VAL A 803 -24.27 -19.64 2.71
CA VAL A 803 -24.44 -20.31 1.41
C VAL A 803 -24.04 -19.39 0.28
N LYS A 804 -23.46 -19.95 -0.78
CA LYS A 804 -23.12 -19.25 -2.03
C LYS A 804 -24.36 -18.93 -2.86
N PHE A 805 -24.59 -17.65 -3.11
CA PHE A 805 -25.59 -17.13 -4.05
C PHE A 805 -24.90 -16.50 -5.27
N PHE A 806 -25.53 -16.60 -6.43
CA PHE A 806 -25.07 -15.93 -7.65
C PHE A 806 -25.90 -14.67 -7.88
N LEU A 807 -25.33 -13.53 -7.53
CA LEU A 807 -25.98 -12.22 -7.56
C LEU A 807 -25.80 -11.55 -8.92
N PRO A 808 -26.82 -10.84 -9.43
CA PRO A 808 -26.69 -10.10 -10.69
C PRO A 808 -25.69 -8.95 -10.55
N LYS A 809 -24.71 -8.89 -11.45
CA LYS A 809 -23.91 -7.68 -11.72
C LYS A 809 -24.64 -6.74 -12.68
N LYS A 810 -25.40 -7.31 -13.61
CA LYS A 810 -26.18 -6.59 -14.62
C LYS A 810 -27.50 -7.29 -14.90
N CYS A 811 -28.60 -6.54 -14.94
CA CYS A 811 -29.95 -7.03 -15.20
C CYS A 811 -30.51 -6.38 -16.48
N VAL A 812 -31.11 -7.19 -17.35
CA VAL A 812 -31.67 -6.76 -18.64
C VAL A 812 -33.09 -7.30 -18.82
N HIS A 813 -33.94 -6.56 -19.54
CA HIS A 813 -35.29 -7.00 -19.86
C HIS A 813 -35.27 -8.21 -20.79
N VAL A 814 -36.15 -9.18 -20.49
CA VAL A 814 -36.39 -10.37 -21.31
C VAL A 814 -37.77 -10.19 -21.94
N TYR A 815 -37.85 -10.21 -23.28
CA TYR A 815 -39.14 -10.25 -23.97
C TYR A 815 -39.83 -11.60 -23.78
#